data_AF-X6MKB3-F1
#
_entry.id   AF-X6MKB3-F1
#
_cell.length_a   1.000
_cell.length_b   1.000
_cell.length_c   1.000
_cell.angle_alpha   90.00
_cell.angle_beta   90.00
_cell.angle_gamma   90.00
#
_symmetry.space_group_name_H-M   'P 1'
#
loop_
_entity.id
_entity.type
_entity.pdbx_description
1 polymer ?
#
loop_
_entity_poly.entity_id
_entity_poly.type
_entity_poly.pdbx_seq_one_letter_code
_entity_poly.pdbx_strand_id
1 'polypeptide(L)'
;WIKTLNQWNKDCIELRHTYPCLTYFTMNEMQQLVKDLEYIVANETQYWDILSSKYIVPFLQRLDYQIQDASQILHEWKHKSRKPNLIIANNNNKLFSVLKLYESIGLIPRSEHILLCKEITTEEEVECLILRALLYVNAMGDINVKTPLYCLVWPEKLQTRTLEKVVSLFQKLFLEPSRSQHARLYLFAVVSSNRDNPLSYILREFEQNISEVSSHPFDIYEALYLQQVNVLLTDIPGRPIYQVQLYESTKIGMGKTWKIQQDIQNLRKKTNKVQSYCIRLNSSDIDWEEIVKTLWKYHPCQLNNASQEAIFNVGKRVNDLKYSKDNWIVYHIDVSSCVDKDINDFFFQLLYLQHIDTVNCSFHVNPNMIFFIEIPSKIDSFSDTSHNFFYTLFFKMRFPVQSESPSFDIGDKGQFSIKWMKEFFAGKFEQPSLMVNIFRNIVQQGAAQPSDISIENRSNLDFTEITEFMRNYFPRLRSLSLWHVKMFFNYLSTQFKILANSQFLLNECAPFRHEATKCAIEFAKDLCFYSYNEEDTRTMYTSQFYLCEKWKKSNELKLDPLKNKGCPAIAWEQEGNNTWSGQEKEKRMDLLFRTVNVPEKKKQNIQHKCDKNFKHYVLTYDNILKMLAILVKIRSGLPVCVTFFNAMLRQYNKKEFISLSVHCLFDCLIRWVVFFVDRSGCGKTALIKYLACAVDVQLVAVDIHGGIDRTHIRDI
;
A
#
# COMPACT_ATOMS: atom_id res chain seq x y z
N TRP A 1 14.91 -2.93 50.13
CA TRP A 1 14.49 -2.53 48.78
C TRP A 1 15.50 -1.64 48.07
N ILE A 2 15.67 -0.35 48.40
CA ILE A 2 16.63 0.52 47.68
C ILE A 2 18.06 -0.06 47.66
N LYS A 3 18.58 -0.52 48.81
CA LYS A 3 19.89 -1.19 48.89
C LYS A 3 19.97 -2.44 48.00
N THR A 4 18.89 -3.24 47.99
CA THR A 4 18.77 -4.45 47.16
C THR A 4 18.78 -4.11 45.67
N LEU A 5 18.04 -3.09 45.26
CA LEU A 5 18.02 -2.61 43.87
C LEU A 5 19.39 -2.07 43.44
N ASN A 6 20.06 -1.30 44.30
CA ASN A 6 21.41 -0.80 44.03
C ASN A 6 22.43 -1.94 43.90
N GLN A 7 22.32 -2.97 44.74
CA GLN A 7 23.16 -4.16 44.64
C GLN A 7 22.87 -4.91 43.33
N TRP A 8 21.59 -5.15 43.01
CA TRP A 8 21.19 -5.80 41.76
C TRP A 8 21.71 -5.06 40.52
N ASN A 9 21.58 -3.72 40.47
CA ASN A 9 22.13 -2.90 39.38
C ASN A 9 23.65 -3.06 39.26
N LYS A 10 24.36 -3.13 40.39
CA LYS A 10 25.81 -3.34 40.41
C LYS A 10 26.18 -4.73 39.87
N ASP A 11 25.47 -5.76 40.33
CA ASP A 11 25.68 -7.14 39.91
C ASP A 11 25.40 -7.31 38.40
N CYS A 12 24.36 -6.66 37.88
CA CYS A 12 24.02 -6.59 36.45
C CYS A 12 25.15 -5.99 35.61
N ILE A 13 25.75 -4.89 36.05
CA ILE A 13 26.88 -4.25 35.38
C ILE A 13 28.11 -5.17 35.43
N GLU A 14 28.41 -5.75 36.60
CA GLU A 14 29.52 -6.69 36.78
C GLU A 14 29.39 -7.94 35.90
N LEU A 15 28.16 -8.44 35.74
CA LEU A 15 27.85 -9.56 34.87
C LEU A 15 28.14 -9.23 33.40
N ARG A 16 27.76 -8.04 32.93
CA ARG A 16 28.08 -7.57 31.56
C ARG A 16 29.58 -7.36 31.33
N HIS A 17 30.32 -6.94 32.36
CA HIS A 17 31.78 -6.87 32.30
C HIS A 17 32.43 -8.25 32.21
N THR A 18 31.87 -9.24 32.92
CA THR A 18 32.34 -10.63 32.92
C THR A 18 31.99 -11.35 31.60
N TYR A 19 30.81 -11.08 31.07
CA TYR A 19 30.29 -11.67 29.84
C TYR A 19 29.87 -10.58 28.84
N PRO A 20 30.81 -10.04 28.05
CA PRO A 20 30.54 -8.93 27.12
C PRO A 20 29.41 -9.20 26.12
N CYS A 21 29.15 -10.46 25.75
CA CYS A 21 28.01 -10.82 24.88
C CYS A 21 26.64 -10.43 25.47
N LEU A 22 26.52 -10.27 26.80
CA LEU A 22 25.27 -9.84 27.44
C LEU A 22 24.96 -8.36 27.22
N THR A 23 25.90 -7.57 26.68
CA THR A 23 25.67 -6.16 26.32
C THR A 23 24.84 -5.99 25.05
N TYR A 24 24.52 -7.08 24.35
CA TYR A 24 23.63 -7.09 23.18
C TYR A 24 22.14 -7.16 23.56
N PHE A 25 21.85 -7.30 24.86
CA PHE A 25 20.51 -7.50 25.40
C PHE A 25 20.27 -6.61 26.61
N THR A 26 19.06 -6.06 26.70
CA THR A 26 18.51 -5.52 27.94
C THR A 26 18.22 -6.65 28.94
N MET A 27 18.05 -6.33 30.22
CA MET A 27 17.71 -7.32 31.24
C MET A 27 16.37 -7.99 30.98
N ASN A 28 15.39 -7.25 30.43
CA ASN A 28 14.11 -7.81 30.03
C ASN A 28 14.25 -8.80 28.88
N GLU A 29 15.04 -8.48 27.85
CA GLU A 29 15.34 -9.39 26.75
C GLU A 29 16.08 -10.64 27.25
N MET A 30 17.05 -10.51 28.16
CA MET A 30 17.74 -11.66 28.75
C MET A 30 16.80 -12.57 29.53
N GLN A 31 15.92 -12.00 30.36
CA GLN A 31 14.92 -12.78 31.08
C GLN A 31 13.97 -13.52 30.12
N GLN A 32 13.58 -12.87 29.03
CA GLN A 32 12.72 -13.47 28.02
C GLN A 32 13.44 -14.60 27.27
N LEU A 33 14.70 -14.38 26.87
CA LEU A 33 15.54 -15.37 26.20
C LEU A 33 15.75 -16.62 27.07
N VAL A 34 16.01 -16.45 28.37
CA VAL A 34 16.14 -17.56 29.32
C VAL A 34 14.84 -18.38 29.37
N LYS A 35 13.69 -17.71 29.50
CA LYS A 35 12.38 -18.39 29.52
C LYS A 35 12.10 -19.14 28.21
N ASP A 36 12.45 -18.54 27.08
CA ASP A 36 12.24 -19.18 25.78
C ASP A 36 13.18 -20.38 25.58
N LEU A 37 14.44 -20.29 26.02
CA LEU A 37 15.38 -21.42 26.00
C LEU A 37 14.91 -22.57 26.90
N GLU A 38 14.53 -22.28 28.15
CA GLU A 38 13.98 -23.29 29.07
C GLU A 38 12.75 -23.97 28.49
N TYR A 39 11.85 -23.19 27.88
CA TYR A 39 10.67 -23.72 27.23
C TYR A 39 11.02 -24.62 26.04
N ILE A 40 11.93 -24.20 25.16
CA ILE A 40 12.32 -25.00 23.98
C ILE A 40 12.94 -26.33 24.42
N VAL A 41 13.87 -26.30 25.39
CA VAL A 41 14.55 -27.50 25.89
C VAL A 41 13.58 -28.47 26.57
N ALA A 42 12.51 -27.97 27.21
CA ALA A 42 11.49 -28.80 27.83
C ALA A 42 10.57 -29.55 26.84
N ASN A 43 10.63 -29.23 25.54
CA ASN A 43 9.74 -29.75 24.52
C ASN A 43 10.42 -30.75 23.55
N GLU A 44 9.62 -31.44 22.74
CA GLU A 44 10.13 -32.45 21.80
C GLU A 44 11.09 -31.86 20.76
N THR A 45 12.18 -32.58 20.48
CA THR A 45 13.28 -32.16 19.60
C THR A 45 12.84 -31.80 18.18
N GLN A 46 11.77 -32.43 17.68
CA GLN A 46 11.22 -32.13 16.36
C GLN A 46 10.71 -30.69 16.20
N TYR A 47 10.43 -29.97 17.29
CA TYR A 47 9.97 -28.58 17.27
C TYR A 47 11.08 -27.57 17.60
N TRP A 48 12.26 -28.03 18.00
CA TRP A 48 13.37 -27.15 18.42
C TRP A 48 13.79 -26.19 17.31
N ASP A 49 13.93 -26.70 16.08
CA ASP A 49 14.34 -25.89 14.94
C ASP A 49 13.33 -24.77 14.65
N ILE A 50 12.03 -25.07 14.69
CA ILE A 50 10.94 -24.14 14.39
C ILE A 50 10.81 -23.10 15.50
N LEU A 51 10.90 -23.50 16.78
CA LEU A 51 10.82 -22.55 17.89
C LEU A 51 12.08 -21.66 17.92
N SER A 52 13.26 -22.26 17.75
CA SER A 52 14.53 -21.53 17.76
C SER A 52 14.62 -20.52 16.62
N SER A 53 14.12 -20.83 15.42
CA SER A 53 14.19 -19.92 14.28
C SER A 53 13.46 -18.58 14.48
N LYS A 54 12.46 -18.53 15.37
CA LYS A 54 11.77 -17.29 15.74
C LYS A 54 12.28 -16.68 17.05
N TYR A 55 12.43 -17.49 18.10
CA TYR A 55 12.63 -16.96 19.46
C TYR A 55 14.08 -16.83 19.87
N ILE A 56 14.99 -17.54 19.20
CA ILE A 56 16.41 -17.59 19.58
C ILE A 56 17.29 -17.01 18.48
N VAL A 57 17.09 -17.43 17.22
CA VAL A 57 17.94 -17.08 16.09
C VAL A 57 18.01 -15.56 15.83
N PRO A 58 16.91 -14.80 15.82
CA PRO A 58 16.99 -13.34 15.62
C PRO A 58 17.85 -12.64 16.68
N PHE A 59 17.81 -13.11 17.93
CA PHE A 59 18.65 -12.58 19.00
C PHE A 59 20.12 -12.99 18.84
N LEU A 60 20.40 -14.23 18.46
CA LEU A 60 21.77 -14.71 18.23
C LEU A 60 22.41 -14.12 16.99
N GLN A 61 21.62 -13.75 15.97
CA GLN A 61 22.11 -13.07 14.77
C GLN A 61 22.69 -11.68 15.07
N ARG A 62 22.46 -11.12 16.27
CA ARG A 62 23.17 -9.92 16.76
C ARG A 62 24.66 -10.19 17.08
N LEU A 63 25.11 -11.46 17.19
CA LEU A 63 26.43 -11.83 17.72
C LEU A 63 27.50 -12.14 16.65
N ASP A 64 27.18 -12.65 15.44
CA ASP A 64 28.21 -12.97 14.41
C ASP A 64 27.69 -13.07 12.96
N TYR A 65 28.36 -12.40 12.00
CA TYR A 65 28.41 -12.71 10.56
C TYR A 65 29.59 -11.98 9.83
N GLN A 66 30.84 -12.35 10.12
CA GLN A 66 32.04 -12.17 9.25
C GLN A 66 32.37 -10.78 8.64
N ILE A 67 33.35 -10.09 9.26
CA ILE A 67 33.85 -8.72 9.01
C ILE A 67 34.90 -8.62 7.88
N GLN A 68 34.80 -7.62 6.98
CA GLN A 68 35.79 -7.30 5.90
C GLN A 68 36.13 -5.79 5.88
N ASP A 69 37.29 -5.39 6.43
CA ASP A 69 38.44 -4.62 5.86
C ASP A 69 38.37 -3.09 5.74
N ALA A 70 39.17 -2.42 6.58
CA ALA A 70 39.15 -0.97 6.82
C ALA A 70 40.55 -0.39 7.18
N SER A 71 41.63 -1.16 6.96
CA SER A 71 42.95 -0.88 7.54
C SER A 71 43.53 0.49 7.18
N GLN A 72 43.19 1.06 6.02
CA GLN A 72 43.82 2.28 5.50
C GLN A 72 43.27 3.58 6.11
N ILE A 73 41.99 3.61 6.51
CA ILE A 73 41.32 4.82 7.04
C ILE A 73 41.38 4.85 8.57
N LEU A 74 41.47 3.69 9.21
CA LEU A 74 41.74 3.58 10.65
C LEU A 74 43.05 4.26 11.04
N HIS A 75 44.05 4.34 10.15
CA HIS A 75 45.30 5.07 10.41
C HIS A 75 45.10 6.60 10.50
N GLU A 76 44.15 7.18 9.77
CA GLU A 76 43.78 8.61 9.87
C GLU A 76 42.92 8.89 11.12
N TRP A 77 42.11 7.91 11.54
CA TRP A 77 41.24 8.00 12.72
C TRP A 77 41.93 7.61 14.04
N LYS A 78 43.08 6.91 13.99
CA LYS A 78 43.87 6.42 15.14
C LYS A 78 44.36 7.53 16.07
N HIS A 79 44.55 8.74 15.56
CA HIS A 79 44.88 9.91 16.39
C HIS A 79 43.67 10.44 17.19
N LYS A 80 42.45 9.93 16.95
CA LYS A 80 41.17 10.42 17.50
C LYS A 80 40.35 9.36 18.26
N SER A 81 40.73 8.08 18.20
CA SER A 81 40.00 6.89 18.70
C SER A 81 40.02 6.66 20.23
N ARG A 82 39.91 7.75 21.00
CA ARG A 82 39.83 7.71 22.49
C ARG A 82 38.71 8.58 23.05
N LYS A 83 37.90 9.21 22.17
CA LYS A 83 36.80 10.09 22.53
C LYS A 83 35.61 9.85 21.59
N PRO A 84 34.36 10.01 22.06
CA PRO A 84 33.19 9.96 21.17
C PRO A 84 33.25 11.11 20.16
N ASN A 85 32.92 10.82 18.89
CA ASN A 85 32.88 11.83 17.83
C ASN A 85 31.46 12.35 17.64
N LEU A 86 31.27 13.67 17.60
CA LEU A 86 29.96 14.27 17.30
C LEU A 86 29.87 14.60 15.81
N ILE A 87 28.80 14.15 15.17
CA ILE A 87 28.50 14.43 13.77
C ILE A 87 27.16 15.17 13.72
N ILE A 88 27.17 16.37 13.17
CA ILE A 88 25.96 17.15 12.96
C ILE A 88 25.44 16.95 11.55
N ALA A 89 24.36 16.20 11.42
CA ALA A 89 23.74 15.91 10.14
C ALA A 89 22.75 17.01 9.73
N ASN A 90 22.87 17.50 8.49
CA ASN A 90 21.92 18.46 7.92
C ASN A 90 20.52 17.85 7.76
N ASN A 91 19.49 18.67 7.96
CA ASN A 91 18.07 18.26 8.06
C ASN A 91 17.53 17.44 6.87
N ASN A 92 18.13 17.55 5.69
CA ASN A 92 17.64 16.91 4.46
C ASN A 92 18.27 15.53 4.17
N ASN A 93 19.34 15.12 4.86
CA ASN A 93 20.11 13.88 4.56
C ASN A 93 20.50 13.10 5.83
N LYS A 94 19.56 13.01 6.79
CA LYS A 94 19.80 12.52 8.15
C LYS A 94 20.45 11.13 8.21
N LEU A 95 19.77 10.08 7.76
CA LEU A 95 20.28 8.70 7.80
C LEU A 95 21.42 8.43 6.79
N PHE A 96 21.46 9.19 5.69
CA PHE A 96 22.53 9.08 4.70
C PHE A 96 23.90 9.48 5.26
N SER A 97 23.94 10.36 6.27
CA SER A 97 25.18 10.71 6.97
C SER A 97 25.75 9.51 7.74
N VAL A 98 24.88 8.62 8.25
CA VAL A 98 25.29 7.37 8.89
C VAL A 98 25.82 6.39 7.84
N LEU A 99 25.13 6.21 6.71
CA LEU A 99 25.62 5.34 5.63
C LEU A 99 26.97 5.80 5.10
N LYS A 100 27.10 7.09 4.76
CA LYS A 100 28.38 7.67 4.31
C LYS A 100 29.51 7.45 5.29
N LEU A 101 29.23 7.54 6.59
CA LEU A 101 30.22 7.27 7.62
C LEU A 101 30.70 5.82 7.55
N TYR A 102 29.79 4.87 7.39
CA TYR A 102 30.09 3.44 7.24
C TYR A 102 30.79 3.12 5.91
N GLU A 103 30.35 3.71 4.79
CA GLU A 103 31.00 3.62 3.48
C GLU A 103 32.44 4.14 3.56
N SER A 104 32.65 5.28 4.24
CA SER A 104 33.96 5.90 4.41
C SER A 104 34.93 5.06 5.24
N ILE A 105 34.47 4.02 5.94
CA ILE A 105 35.33 3.12 6.70
C ILE A 105 35.26 1.68 6.17
N GLY A 106 34.54 1.44 5.07
CA GLY A 106 34.40 0.10 4.50
C GLY A 106 33.64 -0.89 5.40
N LEU A 107 32.73 -0.43 6.26
CA LEU A 107 31.93 -1.30 7.13
C LEU A 107 30.47 -1.37 6.68
N ILE A 108 29.84 -2.50 6.93
CA ILE A 108 28.38 -2.66 6.76
C ILE A 108 27.69 -2.20 8.06
N PRO A 109 26.67 -1.31 7.99
CA PRO A 109 25.91 -0.83 9.14
C PRO A 109 24.97 -1.90 9.68
N ARG A 110 24.95 -2.10 11.00
CA ARG A 110 24.31 -3.26 11.62
C ARG A 110 23.66 -2.89 12.94
N SER A 111 22.61 -3.61 13.32
CA SER A 111 21.75 -3.25 14.46
C SER A 111 22.48 -3.24 15.81
N GLU A 112 23.49 -4.07 15.95
CA GLU A 112 24.33 -4.15 17.13
C GLU A 112 25.32 -2.98 17.26
N HIS A 113 25.61 -2.32 16.15
CA HIS A 113 26.53 -1.19 16.06
C HIS A 113 25.80 0.15 16.02
N ILE A 114 24.52 0.18 15.63
CA ILE A 114 23.75 1.43 15.45
C ILE A 114 22.48 1.39 16.29
N LEU A 115 22.35 2.33 17.23
CA LEU A 115 21.10 2.59 17.95
C LEU A 115 20.44 3.84 17.38
N LEU A 116 19.30 3.65 16.70
CA LEU A 116 18.41 4.76 16.35
C LEU A 116 17.55 5.11 17.56
N CYS A 117 17.76 6.28 18.15
CA CYS A 117 16.95 6.76 19.27
C CYS A 117 15.52 7.04 18.82
N LYS A 118 14.57 6.52 19.59
CA LYS A 118 13.13 6.78 19.52
C LYS A 118 12.70 7.40 20.85
N GLU A 119 11.47 7.92 20.92
CA GLU A 119 10.93 8.46 22.17
C GLU A 119 10.90 7.41 23.29
N ILE A 120 10.65 6.15 22.91
CA ILE A 120 10.60 5.00 23.83
C ILE A 120 11.98 4.39 24.14
N THR A 121 13.06 4.85 23.51
CA THR A 121 14.40 4.30 23.75
C THR A 121 14.81 4.57 25.19
N THR A 122 15.30 3.53 25.85
CA THR A 122 15.65 3.51 27.27
C THR A 122 17.10 3.88 27.51
N GLU A 123 17.39 4.31 28.75
CA GLU A 123 18.76 4.52 29.24
C GLU A 123 19.62 3.24 29.12
N GLU A 124 19.02 2.07 29.39
CA GLU A 124 19.70 0.78 29.36
C GLU A 124 20.18 0.41 27.95
N GLU A 125 19.37 0.64 26.91
CA GLU A 125 19.77 0.38 25.52
C GLU A 125 21.00 1.21 25.12
N VAL A 126 21.06 2.47 25.58
CA VAL A 126 22.21 3.35 25.35
C VAL A 126 23.43 2.90 26.15
N GLU A 127 23.26 2.51 27.41
CA GLU A 127 24.33 1.94 28.23
C GLU A 127 24.90 0.66 27.60
N CYS A 128 24.05 -0.24 27.12
CA CYS A 128 24.43 -1.44 26.37
C CYS A 128 25.26 -1.10 25.12
N LEU A 129 24.86 -0.11 24.32
CA LEU A 129 25.65 0.33 23.16
C LEU A 129 27.04 0.85 23.58
N ILE A 130 27.12 1.67 24.63
CA ILE A 130 28.38 2.20 25.13
C ILE A 130 29.27 1.07 25.65
N LEU A 131 28.72 0.15 26.44
CA LEU A 131 29.45 -0.99 26.97
C LEU A 131 29.95 -1.92 25.87
N ARG A 132 29.18 -2.16 24.80
CA ARG A 132 29.66 -2.87 23.61
C ARG A 132 30.92 -2.23 23.05
N ALA A 133 30.90 -0.91 22.84
CA ALA A 133 32.05 -0.18 22.33
C ALA A 133 33.28 -0.24 23.25
N LEU A 134 33.07 -0.12 24.56
CA LEU A 134 34.15 -0.10 25.55
C LEU A 134 34.74 -1.49 25.83
N LEU A 135 33.91 -2.54 25.80
CA LEU A 135 34.30 -3.91 26.15
C LEU A 135 34.75 -4.75 24.95
N TYR A 136 34.47 -4.31 23.72
CA TYR A 136 34.87 -5.02 22.49
C TYR A 136 36.35 -5.44 22.51
N VAL A 137 37.23 -4.52 22.91
CA VAL A 137 38.68 -4.76 22.89
C VAL A 137 39.15 -5.69 24.02
N ASN A 138 38.35 -5.89 25.07
CA ASN A 138 38.68 -6.83 26.15
C ASN A 138 38.26 -8.26 25.82
N ALA A 139 37.24 -8.44 24.98
CA ALA A 139 36.68 -9.74 24.63
C ALA A 139 37.47 -10.50 23.55
N MET A 140 38.20 -9.82 22.66
CA MET A 140 38.79 -10.42 21.45
C MET A 140 40.29 -10.73 21.50
N GLY A 141 41.00 -10.45 22.62
CA GLY A 141 42.44 -10.75 22.75
C GLY A 141 43.34 -10.10 21.68
N ASP A 142 44.55 -10.62 21.48
CA ASP A 142 45.49 -10.22 20.39
C ASP A 142 45.06 -10.76 19.00
N ILE A 143 43.81 -11.21 18.85
CA ILE A 143 43.29 -11.66 17.56
C ILE A 143 43.10 -10.41 16.70
N ASN A 144 43.59 -10.46 15.46
CA ASN A 144 43.61 -9.39 14.46
C ASN A 144 42.20 -9.04 13.93
N VAL A 145 41.20 -8.92 14.82
CA VAL A 145 39.82 -8.58 14.50
C VAL A 145 39.65 -7.06 14.52
N LYS A 146 39.05 -6.52 13.46
CA LYS A 146 38.90 -5.07 13.22
C LYS A 146 37.89 -4.45 14.20
N THR A 147 38.21 -3.30 14.78
CA THR A 147 37.31 -2.56 15.69
C THR A 147 36.06 -2.05 14.94
N PRO A 148 34.83 -2.40 15.36
CA PRO A 148 33.61 -1.88 14.77
C PRO A 148 33.34 -0.44 15.21
N LEU A 149 32.62 0.31 14.37
CA LEU A 149 32.13 1.65 14.70
C LEU A 149 30.77 1.54 15.37
N TYR A 150 30.62 2.07 16.58
CA TYR A 150 29.32 2.19 17.26
C TYR A 150 28.74 3.59 17.07
N CYS A 151 27.43 3.69 16.80
CA CYS A 151 26.73 4.95 16.56
C CYS A 151 25.46 5.08 17.40
N LEU A 152 25.37 6.17 18.15
CA LEU A 152 24.12 6.66 18.73
C LEU A 152 23.52 7.71 17.79
N VAL A 153 22.32 7.48 17.29
CA VAL A 153 21.74 8.31 16.22
C VAL A 153 20.44 8.97 16.72
N TRP A 154 20.32 10.28 16.50
CA TRP A 154 19.19 11.14 16.90
C TRP A 154 18.93 11.19 18.42
N PRO A 155 19.93 11.48 19.27
CA PRO A 155 19.71 11.60 20.71
C PRO A 155 18.61 12.62 21.08
N GLU A 156 18.32 13.60 20.22
CA GLU A 156 17.21 14.53 20.38
C GLU A 156 15.80 13.90 20.30
N LYS A 157 15.66 12.66 19.80
CA LYS A 157 14.39 11.90 19.83
C LYS A 157 14.11 11.28 21.20
N LEU A 158 15.10 11.24 22.11
CA LEU A 158 14.92 10.72 23.46
C LEU A 158 14.05 11.66 24.30
N GLN A 159 13.25 11.09 25.21
CA GLN A 159 12.58 11.87 26.24
C GLN A 159 13.60 12.65 27.08
N THR A 160 13.26 13.86 27.50
CA THR A 160 14.16 14.77 28.24
C THR A 160 14.81 14.09 29.45
N ARG A 161 14.02 13.37 30.25
CA ARG A 161 14.52 12.65 31.43
C ARG A 161 15.53 11.56 31.06
N THR A 162 15.29 10.84 29.97
CA THR A 162 16.22 9.82 29.48
C THR A 162 17.50 10.46 28.95
N LEU A 163 17.38 11.56 28.20
CA LEU A 163 18.51 12.28 27.65
C LEU A 163 19.44 12.83 28.75
N GLU A 164 18.90 13.37 29.85
CA GLU A 164 19.68 13.83 31.00
C GLU A 164 20.53 12.70 31.61
N LYS A 165 19.94 11.52 31.75
CA LYS A 165 20.66 10.35 32.25
C LYS A 165 21.72 9.86 31.27
N VAL A 166 21.41 9.84 29.97
CA VAL A 166 22.37 9.53 28.92
C VAL A 166 23.56 10.50 28.96
N VAL A 167 23.32 11.80 29.15
CA VAL A 167 24.39 12.78 29.35
C VAL A 167 25.27 12.41 30.54
N SER A 168 24.66 12.04 31.68
CA SER A 168 25.41 11.57 32.86
C SER A 168 26.22 10.30 32.58
N LEU A 169 25.67 9.34 31.82
CA LEU A 169 26.38 8.14 31.39
C LEU A 169 27.60 8.47 30.52
N PHE A 170 27.47 9.36 29.54
CA PHE A 170 28.59 9.79 28.70
C PHE A 170 29.69 10.48 29.51
N GLN A 171 29.31 11.33 30.47
CA GLN A 171 30.27 11.98 31.36
C GLN A 171 31.05 10.95 32.19
N LYS A 172 30.35 9.98 32.79
CA LYS A 172 30.93 8.93 33.63
C LYS A 172 31.78 7.92 32.86
N LEU A 173 31.36 7.51 31.66
CA LEU A 173 31.99 6.42 30.93
C LEU A 173 33.05 6.88 29.93
N PHE A 174 32.89 8.05 29.31
CA PHE A 174 33.82 8.56 28.29
C PHE A 174 34.66 9.75 28.74
N LEU A 175 34.11 10.66 29.56
CA LEU A 175 34.76 11.95 29.86
C LEU A 175 35.48 11.97 31.23
N GLU A 176 35.28 10.97 32.07
CA GLU A 176 35.92 10.89 33.39
C GLU A 176 37.44 10.58 33.26
N PRO A 177 38.34 11.47 33.74
CA PRO A 177 39.79 11.35 33.50
C PRO A 177 40.43 10.06 34.00
N SER A 178 39.90 9.49 35.09
CA SER A 178 40.38 8.28 35.78
C SER A 178 40.23 7.00 34.93
N ARG A 179 39.26 6.97 34.00
CA ARG A 179 39.00 5.84 33.10
C ARG A 179 39.60 6.02 31.70
N SER A 180 39.89 7.27 31.32
CA SER A 180 40.48 7.62 30.01
C SER A 180 41.90 7.04 29.78
N GLN A 181 42.63 6.71 30.85
CA GLN A 181 43.99 6.18 30.77
C GLN A 181 44.07 4.67 30.50
N HIS A 182 42.96 3.93 30.57
CA HIS A 182 42.94 2.46 30.40
C HIS A 182 42.06 2.00 29.22
N ALA A 183 41.37 2.92 28.54
CA ALA A 183 40.53 2.61 27.39
C ALA A 183 41.39 2.36 26.14
N ARG A 184 41.36 1.11 25.66
CA ARG A 184 41.89 0.72 24.34
C ARG A 184 41.08 1.43 23.22
N LEU A 185 41.61 1.38 21.99
CA LEU A 185 41.05 2.06 20.80
C LEU A 185 39.57 1.66 20.57
N TYR A 186 38.62 2.54 20.90
CA TYR A 186 37.20 2.36 20.57
C TYR A 186 36.78 3.34 19.48
N LEU A 187 35.79 2.97 18.68
CA LEU A 187 35.18 3.82 17.67
C LEU A 187 33.73 4.06 18.05
N PHE A 188 33.42 5.29 18.47
CA PHE A 188 32.08 5.69 18.86
C PHE A 188 31.73 7.04 18.22
N ALA A 189 30.54 7.14 17.64
CA ALA A 189 30.00 8.35 17.06
C ALA A 189 28.60 8.66 17.59
N VAL A 190 28.32 9.94 17.78
CA VAL A 190 26.99 10.48 18.05
C VAL A 190 26.56 11.29 16.83
N VAL A 191 25.50 10.85 16.17
CA VAL A 191 24.94 11.53 14.99
C VAL A 191 23.68 12.26 15.41
N SER A 192 23.70 13.58 15.38
CA SER A 192 22.56 14.42 15.78
C SER A 192 22.20 15.42 14.69
N SER A 193 20.93 15.79 14.61
CA SER A 193 20.46 16.91 13.77
C SER A 193 20.30 18.21 14.55
N ASN A 194 20.54 18.18 15.87
CA ASN A 194 20.40 19.33 16.75
C ASN A 194 21.72 19.60 17.49
N ARG A 195 22.39 20.70 17.14
CA ARG A 195 23.63 21.16 17.79
C ARG A 195 23.46 21.59 19.25
N ASP A 196 22.23 21.87 19.65
CA ASP A 196 21.90 22.51 20.92
C ASP A 196 21.24 21.55 21.90
N ASN A 197 21.06 20.27 21.54
CA ASN A 197 20.61 19.29 22.53
C ASN A 197 21.72 19.05 23.58
N PRO A 198 21.35 18.73 24.84
CA PRO A 198 22.30 18.56 25.94
C PRO A 198 23.49 17.63 25.65
N LEU A 199 23.28 16.52 24.91
CA LEU A 199 24.35 15.60 24.56
C LEU A 199 25.27 16.19 23.49
N SER A 200 24.73 16.79 22.43
CA SER A 200 25.53 17.50 21.42
C SER A 200 26.33 18.66 22.02
N TYR A 201 25.77 19.35 23.02
CA TYR A 201 26.45 20.45 23.69
C TYR A 201 27.72 19.99 24.42
N ILE A 202 27.65 18.91 25.21
CA ILE A 202 28.83 18.38 25.92
C ILE A 202 29.85 17.73 24.98
N LEU A 203 29.43 17.33 23.77
CA LEU A 203 30.30 16.73 22.76
C LEU A 203 30.79 17.72 21.70
N ARG A 204 30.49 19.01 21.85
CA ARG A 204 30.79 20.05 20.84
C ARG A 204 32.29 20.17 20.54
N GLU A 205 33.15 19.95 21.53
CA GLU A 205 34.61 19.92 21.35
C GLU A 205 35.09 18.74 20.50
N PHE A 206 34.24 17.73 20.29
CA PHE A 206 34.51 16.54 19.49
C PHE A 206 33.72 16.51 18.18
N GLU A 207 33.20 17.68 17.75
CA GLU A 207 32.45 17.81 16.51
C GLU A 207 33.34 17.60 15.28
N GLN A 208 32.84 16.84 14.30
CA GLN A 208 33.51 16.56 13.04
C GLN A 208 32.66 16.98 11.83
N ASN A 209 33.33 17.52 10.81
CA ASN A 209 32.76 17.76 9.49
C ASN A 209 33.08 16.59 8.55
N ILE A 210 32.06 15.87 8.07
CA ILE A 210 32.20 14.79 7.06
C ILE A 210 32.24 15.38 5.64
N SER A 211 32.97 16.48 5.47
CA SER A 211 33.12 17.13 4.17
C SER A 211 34.41 16.60 3.57
N GLU A 212 34.28 15.74 2.55
CA GLU A 212 35.36 15.18 1.72
C GLU A 212 36.15 14.00 2.35
N VAL A 213 35.61 12.78 2.21
CA VAL A 213 36.41 11.54 2.29
C VAL A 213 36.38 10.85 0.92
N SER A 214 37.52 10.28 0.56
CA SER A 214 38.04 9.99 -0.79
C SER A 214 37.31 8.91 -1.62
N SER A 215 37.76 8.81 -2.87
CA SER A 215 37.10 8.35 -4.10
C SER A 215 37.15 6.85 -4.40
N HIS A 216 36.95 5.97 -3.40
CA HIS A 216 36.64 4.57 -3.65
C HIS A 216 35.39 4.14 -2.87
N PRO A 217 34.24 3.95 -3.54
CA PRO A 217 32.99 3.70 -2.85
C PRO A 217 32.94 2.22 -2.43
N PHE A 218 33.12 1.94 -1.14
CA PHE A 218 32.51 0.74 -0.56
C PHE A 218 31.00 0.92 -0.67
N ASP A 219 30.37 0.22 -1.62
CA ASP A 219 28.93 0.31 -1.83
C ASP A 219 28.24 -0.69 -0.88
N ILE A 220 27.69 -0.17 0.22
CA ILE A 220 26.94 -0.96 1.22
C ILE A 220 25.81 -1.76 0.55
N TYR A 221 25.18 -1.19 -0.48
CA TYR A 221 24.13 -1.87 -1.20
C TYR A 221 24.70 -3.07 -1.97
N GLU A 222 25.87 -2.92 -2.58
CA GLU A 222 26.50 -4.06 -3.27
C GLU A 222 26.84 -5.19 -2.29
N ALA A 223 27.39 -4.83 -1.13
CA ALA A 223 27.77 -5.78 -0.08
C ALA A 223 26.57 -6.52 0.53
N LEU A 224 25.39 -5.88 0.60
CA LEU A 224 24.18 -6.47 1.18
C LEU A 224 23.32 -7.24 0.17
N TYR A 225 23.19 -6.74 -1.07
CA TYR A 225 22.08 -7.12 -1.95
C TYR A 225 22.43 -7.30 -3.44
N LEU A 226 23.67 -7.04 -3.92
CA LEU A 226 23.96 -7.21 -5.36
C LEU A 226 24.06 -8.67 -5.82
N GLN A 227 24.05 -9.63 -4.90
CA GLN A 227 23.93 -11.02 -5.31
C GLN A 227 22.54 -11.19 -5.94
N GLN A 228 22.50 -11.37 -7.27
CA GLN A 228 21.29 -11.83 -7.94
C GLN A 228 20.72 -12.97 -7.13
N VAL A 229 19.41 -12.97 -6.93
CA VAL A 229 18.75 -14.09 -6.27
C VAL A 229 19.04 -15.32 -7.14
N ASN A 230 20.06 -16.10 -6.74
CA ASN A 230 20.61 -17.28 -7.41
C ASN A 230 19.62 -18.44 -7.31
N VAL A 231 18.34 -18.17 -7.56
CA VAL A 231 17.28 -19.16 -7.47
C VAL A 231 17.38 -20.17 -8.59
N LEU A 232 18.10 -19.92 -9.69
CA LEU A 232 18.54 -20.95 -10.65
C LEU A 232 19.68 -20.42 -11.54
N LEU A 233 20.83 -21.10 -11.52
CA LEU A 233 21.74 -21.19 -12.68
C LEU A 233 20.96 -21.85 -13.83
N THR A 234 20.34 -21.06 -14.70
CA THR A 234 20.09 -21.41 -16.11
C THR A 234 19.61 -20.17 -16.86
N ASP A 235 20.41 -19.78 -17.85
CA ASP A 235 20.20 -18.70 -18.80
C ASP A 235 18.87 -18.79 -19.55
N ILE A 236 18.02 -17.75 -19.45
CA ILE A 236 17.12 -17.27 -20.52
C ILE A 236 16.97 -15.73 -20.36
N PRO A 237 16.92 -14.93 -21.46
CA PRO A 237 16.90 -13.48 -21.38
C PRO A 237 15.56 -12.96 -20.83
N GLY A 238 15.59 -12.21 -19.73
CA GLY A 238 14.38 -11.58 -19.21
C GLY A 238 14.47 -11.15 -17.75
N ARG A 239 15.23 -10.08 -17.50
CA ARG A 239 15.31 -9.22 -16.31
C ARG A 239 15.62 -9.90 -14.94
N PRO A 240 16.74 -9.54 -14.28
CA PRO A 240 17.08 -10.07 -12.95
C PRO A 240 16.07 -9.63 -11.88
N ILE A 241 15.74 -10.56 -10.96
CA ILE A 241 14.99 -10.27 -9.73
C ILE A 241 16.00 -10.17 -8.59
N TYR A 242 15.92 -9.09 -7.83
CA TYR A 242 16.82 -8.79 -6.71
C TYR A 242 16.13 -9.04 -5.39
N GLN A 243 16.92 -9.23 -4.33
CA GLN A 243 16.40 -9.46 -2.99
C GLN A 243 15.59 -8.27 -2.48
N VAL A 244 15.94 -7.05 -2.89
CA VAL A 244 15.17 -5.83 -2.63
C VAL A 244 14.91 -5.13 -3.95
N GLN A 245 13.64 -4.81 -4.23
CA GLN A 245 13.23 -4.17 -5.47
C GLN A 245 12.17 -3.11 -5.23
N LEU A 246 12.31 -1.97 -5.90
CA LEU A 246 11.43 -0.82 -5.76
C LEU A 246 10.51 -0.69 -6.97
N TYR A 247 9.25 -0.41 -6.71
CA TYR A 247 8.22 -0.16 -7.71
C TYR A 247 7.70 1.25 -7.55
N GLU A 248 7.97 2.09 -8.55
CA GLU A 248 7.59 3.50 -8.55
C GLU A 248 6.72 3.84 -9.76
N SER A 249 5.98 4.92 -9.65
CA SER A 249 5.21 5.45 -10.77
C SER A 249 4.98 6.94 -10.62
N THR A 250 5.01 7.67 -11.72
CA THR A 250 4.75 9.12 -11.74
C THR A 250 3.29 9.47 -11.44
N LYS A 251 2.36 8.56 -11.76
CA LYS A 251 0.92 8.71 -11.52
C LYS A 251 0.35 7.55 -10.72
N ILE A 252 -0.74 7.81 -10.01
CA ILE A 252 -1.52 6.80 -9.29
C ILE A 252 -2.23 5.88 -10.29
N GLY A 253 -2.34 4.58 -9.96
CA GLY A 253 -3.07 3.61 -10.78
C GLY A 253 -2.34 3.17 -12.05
N MET A 254 -1.00 3.21 -12.05
CA MET A 254 -0.13 2.74 -13.14
C MET A 254 0.16 1.23 -13.13
N GLY A 255 -0.38 0.48 -12.16
CA GLY A 255 -0.26 -0.99 -12.14
C GLY A 255 0.95 -1.54 -11.40
N LYS A 256 1.52 -0.81 -10.42
CA LYS A 256 2.63 -1.28 -9.56
C LYS A 256 2.31 -2.61 -8.88
N THR A 257 1.21 -2.67 -8.13
CA THR A 257 0.73 -3.91 -7.48
C THR A 257 0.53 -5.05 -8.48
N TRP A 258 -0.01 -4.78 -9.68
CA TRP A 258 -0.18 -5.79 -10.72
C TRP A 258 1.18 -6.32 -11.19
N LYS A 259 2.17 -5.44 -11.39
CA LYS A 259 3.51 -5.82 -11.81
C LYS A 259 4.22 -6.66 -10.73
N ILE A 260 4.08 -6.29 -9.46
CA ILE A 260 4.55 -7.06 -8.31
C ILE A 260 3.93 -8.47 -8.32
N GLN A 261 2.62 -8.57 -8.53
CA GLN A 261 1.94 -9.87 -8.63
C GLN A 261 2.45 -10.71 -9.80
N GLN A 262 2.74 -10.11 -10.95
CA GLN A 262 3.36 -10.80 -12.08
C GLN A 262 4.77 -11.31 -11.74
N ASP A 263 5.59 -10.50 -11.07
CA ASP A 263 6.93 -10.90 -10.67
C ASP A 263 6.89 -12.04 -9.64
N ILE A 264 5.94 -12.01 -8.69
CA ILE A 264 5.67 -13.14 -7.77
C ILE A 264 5.22 -14.39 -8.53
N GLN A 265 4.35 -14.26 -9.53
CA GLN A 265 3.93 -15.40 -10.36
C GLN A 265 5.09 -15.98 -11.15
N ASN A 266 5.99 -15.14 -11.68
CA ASN A 266 7.18 -15.58 -12.38
C ASN A 266 8.15 -16.32 -11.44
N LEU A 267 8.29 -15.87 -10.20
CA LEU A 267 9.03 -16.60 -9.17
C LEU A 267 8.39 -17.97 -8.88
N ARG A 268 7.07 -18.03 -8.74
CA ARG A 268 6.33 -19.28 -8.52
C ARG A 268 6.44 -20.29 -9.67
N LYS A 269 6.59 -19.81 -10.90
CA LYS A 269 6.85 -20.68 -12.07
C LYS A 269 8.24 -21.32 -12.00
N LYS A 270 9.22 -20.63 -11.39
CA LYS A 270 10.60 -21.12 -11.23
C LYS A 270 10.75 -22.02 -10.00
N THR A 271 10.03 -21.75 -8.92
CA THR A 271 10.04 -22.57 -7.70
C THR A 271 8.67 -22.66 -7.06
N ASN A 272 8.27 -23.87 -6.65
CA ASN A 272 7.00 -24.13 -5.97
C ASN A 272 7.03 -23.76 -4.48
N LYS A 273 8.20 -23.40 -3.93
CA LYS A 273 8.41 -23.03 -2.52
C LYS A 273 8.35 -21.51 -2.27
N VAL A 274 7.42 -20.78 -2.89
CA VAL A 274 7.28 -19.32 -2.70
C VAL A 274 6.00 -18.98 -1.94
N GLN A 275 6.16 -18.38 -0.76
CA GLN A 275 5.07 -17.75 -0.01
C GLN A 275 5.15 -16.24 -0.18
N SER A 276 4.00 -15.56 -0.30
CA SER A 276 3.96 -14.10 -0.50
C SER A 276 3.01 -13.43 0.47
N TYR A 277 3.44 -12.34 1.10
CA TYR A 277 2.67 -11.59 2.09
C TYR A 277 2.64 -10.11 1.74
N CYS A 278 1.44 -9.52 1.71
CA CYS A 278 1.27 -8.08 1.50
C CYS A 278 1.17 -7.35 2.84
N ILE A 279 2.09 -6.43 3.08
CA ILE A 279 2.16 -5.57 4.27
C ILE A 279 1.79 -4.16 3.82
N ARG A 280 0.58 -3.70 4.17
CA ARG A 280 0.16 -2.33 3.84
C ARG A 280 0.41 -1.39 5.00
N LEU A 281 1.12 -0.30 4.73
CA LEU A 281 1.45 0.79 5.64
C LEU A 281 0.57 1.99 5.27
N ASN A 282 -0.56 2.13 5.97
CA ASN A 282 -1.65 3.04 5.64
C ASN A 282 -2.07 3.98 6.79
N SER A 283 -1.17 4.16 7.76
CA SER A 283 -1.33 5.07 8.89
C SER A 283 -0.27 6.15 8.80
N SER A 284 -0.52 7.33 9.36
CA SER A 284 0.54 8.31 9.59
C SER A 284 1.60 7.69 10.49
N ASP A 285 1.17 7.10 11.59
CA ASP A 285 2.05 6.58 12.62
C ASP A 285 2.40 5.11 12.33
N ILE A 286 3.64 4.74 12.64
CA ILE A 286 4.15 3.38 12.44
C ILE A 286 3.96 2.56 13.71
N ASP A 287 3.05 1.59 13.66
CA ASP A 287 2.93 0.55 14.68
C ASP A 287 3.99 -0.53 14.44
N TRP A 288 5.15 -0.35 15.07
CA TRP A 288 6.29 -1.24 14.96
C TRP A 288 5.98 -2.68 15.40
N GLU A 289 5.16 -2.86 16.44
CA GLU A 289 4.85 -4.18 16.98
C GLU A 289 3.92 -4.95 16.03
N GLU A 290 2.88 -4.30 15.49
CA GLU A 290 1.97 -4.93 14.52
C GLU A 290 2.68 -5.24 13.18
N ILE A 291 3.64 -4.40 12.77
CA ILE A 291 4.45 -4.67 11.57
C ILE A 291 5.33 -5.89 11.79
N VAL A 292 6.05 -5.99 12.92
CA VAL A 292 6.88 -7.15 13.23
C VAL A 292 6.04 -8.43 13.34
N LYS A 293 4.87 -8.37 13.99
CA LYS A 293 3.90 -9.49 13.99
C LYS A 293 3.48 -9.89 12.59
N THR A 294 3.23 -8.91 11.72
CA THR A 294 2.87 -9.16 10.32
C THR A 294 4.03 -9.76 9.52
N LEU A 295 5.27 -9.34 9.76
CA LEU A 295 6.46 -9.91 9.14
C LEU A 295 6.61 -11.40 9.52
N TRP A 296 6.23 -11.81 10.74
CA TRP A 296 6.26 -13.21 11.19
C TRP A 296 5.07 -14.06 10.72
N LYS A 297 4.09 -13.52 9.98
CA LYS A 297 2.88 -14.28 9.57
C LYS A 297 3.16 -15.55 8.76
N TYR A 298 4.30 -15.63 8.08
CA TYR A 298 4.71 -16.83 7.35
C TYR A 298 5.14 -18.00 8.24
N HIS A 299 5.50 -17.70 9.48
CA HIS A 299 6.15 -18.63 10.38
C HIS A 299 5.14 -19.39 11.26
N PRO A 300 5.33 -20.70 11.56
CA PRO A 300 4.36 -21.45 12.36
C PRO A 300 4.19 -20.95 13.80
N CYS A 301 5.18 -20.25 14.34
CA CYS A 301 5.10 -19.55 15.63
C CYS A 301 4.58 -18.13 15.41
N GLN A 302 3.42 -17.81 15.98
CA GLN A 302 2.68 -16.56 15.79
C GLN A 302 2.64 -15.69 17.05
N LEU A 303 2.87 -16.26 18.24
CA LEU A 303 2.85 -15.54 19.51
C LEU A 303 4.20 -14.88 19.81
N ASN A 304 4.19 -13.92 20.73
CA ASN A 304 5.36 -13.10 21.05
C ASN A 304 6.44 -13.91 21.78
N ASN A 305 6.05 -14.89 22.60
CA ASN A 305 6.96 -15.70 23.41
C ASN A 305 6.73 -17.19 23.17
N ALA A 306 7.79 -18.01 23.31
CA ALA A 306 7.72 -19.45 23.06
C ALA A 306 6.77 -20.13 24.07
N SER A 307 6.81 -19.71 25.33
CA SER A 307 5.98 -20.28 26.41
C SER A 307 4.47 -20.10 26.23
N GLN A 308 4.05 -19.19 25.36
CA GLN A 308 2.64 -18.99 25.02
C GLN A 308 2.17 -19.94 23.90
N GLU A 309 3.11 -20.56 23.17
CA GLU A 309 2.80 -21.41 22.02
C GLU A 309 2.40 -22.82 22.42
N ALA A 310 1.11 -23.14 22.32
CA ALA A 310 0.68 -24.53 22.39
C ALA A 310 1.22 -25.33 21.20
N ILE A 311 2.05 -26.35 21.45
CA ILE A 311 2.73 -27.15 20.41
C ILE A 311 1.77 -27.73 19.39
N PHE A 312 0.61 -28.22 19.82
CA PHE A 312 -0.43 -28.72 18.94
C PHE A 312 -0.83 -27.69 17.86
N ASN A 313 -0.91 -26.40 18.24
CA ASN A 313 -1.22 -25.32 17.32
C ASN A 313 -0.05 -25.03 16.37
N VAL A 314 1.19 -25.13 16.84
CA VAL A 314 2.39 -24.99 15.98
C VAL A 314 2.40 -26.07 14.91
N GLY A 315 2.24 -27.35 15.30
CA GLY A 315 2.20 -28.48 14.37
C GLY A 315 1.07 -28.36 13.35
N LYS A 316 -0.12 -27.93 13.78
CA LYS A 316 -1.22 -27.62 12.86
C LYS A 316 -0.87 -26.53 11.86
N ARG A 317 -0.27 -25.42 12.31
CA ARG A 317 0.12 -24.29 11.45
C ARG A 317 1.25 -24.62 10.47
N VAL A 318 2.17 -25.53 10.82
CA VAL A 318 3.18 -26.03 9.87
C VAL A 318 2.49 -26.61 8.63
N ASN A 319 1.46 -27.43 8.84
CA ASN A 319 0.70 -28.05 7.75
C ASN A 319 -0.17 -27.04 7.00
N ASP A 320 -0.92 -26.21 7.73
CA ASP A 320 -1.83 -25.21 7.15
C ASP A 320 -1.07 -24.20 6.26
N LEU A 321 0.12 -23.78 6.70
CA LEU A 321 0.97 -22.83 5.98
C LEU A 321 1.86 -23.51 4.93
N LYS A 322 1.95 -24.84 4.92
CA LYS A 322 2.95 -25.60 4.13
C LYS A 322 4.37 -25.06 4.37
N TYR A 323 4.69 -24.84 5.64
CA TYR A 323 5.95 -24.24 6.04
C TYR A 323 7.12 -25.20 5.80
N SER A 324 8.22 -24.66 5.26
CA SER A 324 9.50 -25.32 5.10
C SER A 324 10.60 -24.27 5.24
N LYS A 325 11.73 -24.64 5.85
CA LYS A 325 12.87 -23.75 6.07
C LYS A 325 13.44 -23.19 4.76
N ASP A 326 13.33 -23.95 3.67
CA ASP A 326 13.80 -23.55 2.33
C ASP A 326 12.79 -22.68 1.56
N ASN A 327 11.66 -22.30 2.16
CA ASN A 327 10.67 -21.48 1.47
C ASN A 327 11.23 -20.08 1.23
N TRP A 328 11.04 -19.58 0.01
CA TRP A 328 11.24 -18.17 -0.31
C TRP A 328 10.05 -17.37 0.20
N ILE A 329 10.33 -16.33 0.96
CA ILE A 329 9.32 -15.45 1.54
C ILE A 329 9.36 -14.11 0.81
N VAL A 330 8.30 -13.78 0.09
CA VAL A 330 8.19 -12.52 -0.65
C VAL A 330 7.28 -11.56 0.09
N TYR A 331 7.83 -10.45 0.56
CA TYR A 331 7.07 -9.36 1.16
C TYR A 331 6.77 -8.31 0.10
N HIS A 332 5.48 -8.09 -0.17
CA HIS A 332 5.00 -6.90 -0.87
C HIS A 332 4.71 -5.82 0.17
N ILE A 333 5.59 -4.85 0.31
CA ILE A 333 5.42 -3.70 1.22
C ILE A 333 4.74 -2.59 0.44
N ASP A 334 3.45 -2.37 0.73
CA ASP A 334 2.59 -1.36 0.11
C ASP A 334 2.57 -0.10 0.96
N VAL A 335 3.25 0.96 0.51
CA VAL A 335 3.39 2.22 1.22
C VAL A 335 2.36 3.23 0.72
N SER A 336 1.49 3.69 1.61
CA SER A 336 0.46 4.68 1.31
C SER A 336 1.01 6.11 1.22
N SER A 337 0.25 7.02 0.58
CA SER A 337 0.48 8.46 0.59
C SER A 337 0.34 9.14 1.95
N CYS A 338 -0.28 8.48 2.94
CA CYS A 338 -0.53 9.06 4.26
C CYS A 338 0.55 8.78 5.32
N VAL A 339 1.59 8.00 4.99
CA VAL A 339 2.66 7.67 5.94
C VAL A 339 3.48 8.90 6.34
N ASP A 340 3.96 8.90 7.57
CA ASP A 340 4.78 9.99 8.12
C ASP A 340 6.28 9.86 7.77
N LYS A 341 7.11 10.61 8.50
CA LYS A 341 8.56 10.63 8.28
C LYS A 341 9.31 9.46 8.94
N ASP A 342 8.72 8.76 9.89
CA ASP A 342 9.40 7.68 10.60
C ASP A 342 9.52 6.41 9.73
N ILE A 343 8.85 6.38 8.57
CA ILE A 343 8.98 5.31 7.56
C ILE A 343 10.41 5.10 7.06
N ASN A 344 11.22 6.15 7.07
CA ASN A 344 12.63 6.05 6.71
C ASN A 344 13.44 5.31 7.77
N ASP A 345 13.15 5.54 9.05
CA ASP A 345 13.79 4.80 10.14
C ASP A 345 13.39 3.31 10.05
N PHE A 346 12.14 3.02 9.66
CA PHE A 346 11.67 1.65 9.40
C PHE A 346 12.43 0.97 8.27
N PHE A 347 12.51 1.59 7.09
CA PHE A 347 13.25 1.01 5.97
C PHE A 347 14.76 0.93 6.24
N PHE A 348 15.32 1.85 7.02
CA PHE A 348 16.71 1.77 7.45
C PHE A 348 16.97 0.56 8.34
N GLN A 349 16.12 0.34 9.35
CA GLN A 349 16.20 -0.84 10.23
C GLN A 349 16.01 -2.14 9.43
N LEU A 350 14.96 -2.21 8.61
CA LEU A 350 14.63 -3.40 7.83
C LEU A 350 15.70 -3.73 6.79
N LEU A 351 16.08 -2.76 5.95
CA LEU A 351 16.89 -3.04 4.76
C LEU A 351 18.38 -2.88 5.01
N TYR A 352 18.82 -1.97 5.88
CA TYR A 352 20.26 -1.75 6.08
C TYR A 352 20.77 -2.45 7.33
N LEU A 353 20.08 -2.27 8.45
CA LEU A 353 20.44 -2.97 9.69
C LEU A 353 20.02 -4.44 9.67
N GLN A 354 19.18 -4.84 8.71
CA GLN A 354 18.63 -6.19 8.57
C GLN A 354 17.90 -6.69 9.81
N HIS A 355 17.46 -5.77 10.67
CA HIS A 355 16.90 -6.09 11.98
C HIS A 355 15.93 -5.02 12.47
N ILE A 356 14.83 -5.45 13.07
CA ILE A 356 13.85 -4.60 13.72
C ILE A 356 13.65 -5.10 15.14
N ASP A 357 13.75 -4.18 16.10
CA ASP A 357 13.50 -4.45 17.51
C ASP A 357 12.28 -3.70 18.04
N THR A 358 11.51 -4.41 18.85
CA THR A 358 10.40 -3.89 19.65
C THR A 358 10.50 -4.47 21.06
N VAL A 359 9.70 -3.94 21.99
CA VAL A 359 9.72 -4.37 23.40
C VAL A 359 9.50 -5.88 23.57
N ASN A 360 8.69 -6.51 22.71
CA ASN A 360 8.23 -7.89 22.88
C ASN A 360 8.64 -8.84 21.76
N CYS A 361 9.20 -8.32 20.66
CA CYS A 361 9.55 -9.15 19.50
C CYS A 361 10.62 -8.50 18.64
N SER A 362 11.44 -9.35 18.02
CA SER A 362 12.48 -8.95 17.07
C SER A 362 12.23 -9.63 15.71
N PHE A 363 12.76 -9.03 14.66
CA PHE A 363 12.72 -9.60 13.32
C PHE A 363 14.07 -9.38 12.64
N HIS A 364 14.60 -10.44 12.03
CA HIS A 364 15.83 -10.39 11.25
C HIS A 364 15.56 -10.76 9.78
N VAL A 365 16.23 -10.06 8.86
CA VAL A 365 16.14 -10.33 7.43
C VAL A 365 17.02 -11.51 7.05
N ASN A 366 16.40 -12.59 6.58
CA ASN A 366 17.12 -13.79 6.15
C ASN A 366 17.40 -13.79 4.64
N PRO A 367 18.42 -14.51 4.15
CA PRO A 367 18.76 -14.57 2.72
C PRO A 367 17.64 -15.10 1.80
N ASN A 368 16.71 -15.88 2.34
CA ASN A 368 15.53 -16.40 1.61
C ASN A 368 14.34 -15.43 1.56
N MET A 369 14.50 -14.20 2.06
CA MET A 369 13.46 -13.18 2.06
C MET A 369 13.68 -12.18 0.92
N ILE A 370 12.60 -11.85 0.21
CA ILE A 370 12.58 -10.88 -0.89
C ILE A 370 11.61 -9.75 -0.52
N PHE A 371 12.01 -8.51 -0.76
CA PHE A 371 11.23 -7.31 -0.45
C PHE A 371 10.89 -6.55 -1.73
N PHE A 372 9.61 -6.55 -2.09
CA PHE A 372 9.04 -5.75 -3.16
C PHE A 372 8.34 -4.54 -2.55
N ILE A 373 8.93 -3.37 -2.71
CA ILE A 373 8.47 -2.14 -2.05
C ILE A 373 7.75 -1.28 -3.07
N GLU A 374 6.46 -1.07 -2.86
CA GLU A 374 5.61 -0.20 -3.65
C GLU A 374 5.59 1.21 -3.02
N ILE A 375 6.16 2.18 -3.72
CA ILE A 375 6.27 3.58 -3.26
C ILE A 375 5.09 4.38 -3.82
N PRO A 376 4.43 5.24 -3.01
CA PRO A 376 3.32 6.04 -3.48
C PRO A 376 3.77 7.11 -4.47
N SER A 377 2.92 7.45 -5.44
CA SER A 377 3.24 8.47 -6.45
C SER A 377 3.21 9.90 -5.89
N LYS A 378 2.47 10.11 -4.80
CA LYS A 378 2.31 11.38 -4.07
C LYS A 378 2.21 11.09 -2.58
N ILE A 379 2.60 12.04 -1.74
CA ILE A 379 2.49 11.97 -0.27
C ILE A 379 1.66 13.17 0.19
N ASP A 380 0.67 12.94 1.04
CA ASP A 380 -0.37 13.92 1.39
C ASP A 380 0.13 15.03 2.35
N SER A 381 1.22 14.78 3.08
CA SER A 381 1.70 15.60 4.20
C SER A 381 2.81 16.60 3.89
N PHE A 382 3.34 16.64 2.65
CA PHE A 382 4.54 17.43 2.33
C PHE A 382 4.33 18.42 1.18
N SER A 383 4.53 19.71 1.47
CA SER A 383 4.43 20.82 0.50
C SER A 383 5.65 20.92 -0.44
N ASP A 384 6.77 20.31 -0.05
CA ASP A 384 7.97 20.20 -0.88
C ASP A 384 8.14 18.78 -1.39
N THR A 385 8.35 18.68 -2.71
CA THR A 385 8.68 17.49 -3.51
C THR A 385 8.74 16.18 -2.72
N SER A 386 7.65 15.41 -2.76
CA SER A 386 7.61 13.98 -2.41
C SER A 386 8.80 13.18 -2.98
N HIS A 387 9.37 13.68 -4.08
CA HIS A 387 10.59 13.24 -4.76
C HIS A 387 11.90 13.39 -3.97
N ASN A 388 11.94 14.00 -2.79
CA ASN A 388 13.17 14.07 -1.98
C ASN A 388 13.18 13.09 -0.80
N PHE A 389 12.02 12.67 -0.30
CA PHE A 389 11.94 12.02 1.00
C PHE A 389 12.30 10.53 0.99
N PHE A 390 11.61 9.71 0.18
CA PHE A 390 11.98 8.31 -0.07
C PHE A 390 13.20 8.19 -0.98
N TYR A 391 13.30 9.06 -1.99
CA TYR A 391 14.38 9.10 -2.97
C TYR A 391 15.76 9.38 -2.35
N THR A 392 15.86 10.10 -1.23
CA THR A 392 17.18 10.29 -0.58
C THR A 392 17.76 8.97 -0.06
N LEU A 393 16.91 8.10 0.50
CA LEU A 393 17.34 6.78 0.97
C LEU A 393 17.50 5.79 -0.21
N PHE A 394 16.55 5.81 -1.14
CA PHE A 394 16.42 4.77 -2.18
C PHE A 394 17.06 5.12 -3.55
N PHE A 395 17.25 6.40 -3.90
CA PHE A 395 17.68 6.83 -5.25
C PHE A 395 19.13 7.32 -5.31
N LYS A 396 19.70 7.78 -4.18
CA LYS A 396 21.18 7.86 -4.07
C LYS A 396 21.83 6.48 -4.10
N MET A 397 21.05 5.43 -3.85
CA MET A 397 21.50 4.04 -3.78
C MET A 397 20.96 3.26 -4.99
N ARG A 398 21.72 2.27 -5.47
CA ARG A 398 21.47 1.57 -6.74
C ARG A 398 20.42 0.46 -6.65
N PHE A 399 19.33 0.66 -5.89
CA PHE A 399 18.26 -0.34 -5.91
C PHE A 399 17.67 -0.44 -7.33
N PRO A 400 17.37 -1.64 -7.81
CA PRO A 400 16.68 -1.83 -9.08
C PRO A 400 15.28 -1.23 -8.95
N VAL A 401 15.08 -0.13 -9.68
CA VAL A 401 13.81 0.57 -9.77
C VAL A 401 13.07 0.10 -11.01
N GLN A 402 11.85 -0.40 -10.83
CA GLN A 402 10.93 -0.62 -11.93
C GLN A 402 9.99 0.58 -12.06
N SER A 403 10.26 1.39 -13.08
CA SER A 403 9.46 2.55 -13.47
C SER A 403 8.71 2.35 -14.81
N GLU A 404 9.06 1.31 -15.58
CA GLU A 404 8.38 1.02 -16.82
C GLU A 404 6.94 0.58 -16.57
N SER A 405 6.01 1.24 -17.26
CA SER A 405 4.61 0.85 -17.23
C SER A 405 4.48 -0.59 -17.77
N PRO A 406 3.81 -1.49 -17.03
CA PRO A 406 3.61 -2.84 -17.52
C PRO A 406 2.88 -2.81 -18.87
N SER A 407 3.17 -3.80 -19.73
CA SER A 407 2.36 -4.04 -20.93
C SER A 407 0.90 -4.17 -20.49
N PHE A 408 0.07 -3.21 -20.88
CA PHE A 408 -1.28 -3.09 -20.37
C PHE A 408 -2.13 -4.27 -20.85
N ASP A 409 -2.48 -5.17 -19.93
CA ASP A 409 -3.46 -6.22 -20.16
C ASP A 409 -4.87 -5.67 -19.87
N ILE A 410 -5.66 -5.57 -20.93
CA ILE A 410 -7.04 -5.09 -20.90
C ILE A 410 -8.01 -6.15 -20.36
N GLY A 411 -7.56 -7.41 -20.28
CA GLY A 411 -8.33 -8.59 -19.88
C GLY A 411 -9.47 -8.95 -20.83
N ASP A 412 -10.18 -10.03 -20.53
CA ASP A 412 -11.27 -10.55 -21.36
C ASP A 412 -12.41 -9.54 -21.56
N LYS A 413 -12.72 -8.75 -20.52
CA LYS A 413 -13.74 -7.71 -20.59
C LYS A 413 -13.38 -6.64 -21.60
N GLY A 414 -12.13 -6.18 -21.60
CA GLY A 414 -11.66 -5.19 -22.56
C GLY A 414 -11.54 -5.73 -23.98
N GLN A 415 -11.09 -6.98 -24.13
CA GLN A 415 -11.09 -7.69 -25.42
C GLN A 415 -12.49 -7.71 -26.03
N PHE A 416 -13.49 -8.14 -25.24
CA PHE A 416 -14.89 -8.15 -25.67
C PHE A 416 -15.37 -6.74 -26.07
N SER A 417 -15.08 -5.72 -25.25
CA SER A 417 -15.48 -4.35 -25.54
C SER A 417 -14.86 -3.79 -26.82
N ILE A 418 -13.57 -4.04 -27.07
CA ILE A 418 -12.92 -3.58 -28.30
C ILE A 418 -13.50 -4.31 -29.51
N LYS A 419 -13.70 -5.63 -29.44
CA LYS A 419 -14.33 -6.39 -30.54
C LYS A 419 -15.72 -5.83 -30.87
N TRP A 420 -16.54 -5.54 -29.85
CA TRP A 420 -17.86 -4.91 -30.04
C TRP A 420 -17.76 -3.54 -30.70
N MET A 421 -16.85 -2.68 -30.23
CA MET A 421 -16.68 -1.34 -30.78
C MET A 421 -16.10 -1.35 -32.21
N LYS A 422 -15.24 -2.31 -32.56
CA LYS A 422 -14.76 -2.48 -33.95
C LYS A 422 -15.94 -2.70 -34.90
N GLU A 423 -16.94 -3.49 -34.52
CA GLU A 423 -18.14 -3.69 -35.33
C GLU A 423 -19.02 -2.44 -35.40
N PHE A 424 -19.14 -1.71 -34.28
CA PHE A 424 -19.84 -0.42 -34.23
C PHE A 424 -19.22 0.61 -35.19
N PHE A 425 -17.89 0.82 -35.09
CA PHE A 425 -17.19 1.80 -35.92
C PHE A 425 -17.06 1.37 -37.39
N ALA A 426 -17.17 0.07 -37.68
CA ALA A 426 -17.31 -0.44 -39.05
C ALA A 426 -18.72 -0.27 -39.62
N GLY A 427 -19.64 0.41 -38.92
CA GLY A 427 -21.01 0.67 -39.38
C GLY A 427 -21.91 -0.56 -39.37
N LYS A 428 -21.48 -1.70 -38.82
CA LYS A 428 -22.27 -2.95 -38.89
C LYS A 428 -23.52 -2.96 -38.01
N PHE A 429 -23.67 -1.96 -37.14
CA PHE A 429 -24.88 -1.74 -36.36
C PHE A 429 -25.83 -0.73 -37.02
N GLU A 430 -25.42 -0.04 -38.09
CA GLU A 430 -26.27 0.87 -38.86
C GLU A 430 -27.07 0.08 -39.91
N GLN A 431 -28.36 0.41 -40.11
CA GLN A 431 -29.10 -0.19 -41.22
C GLN A 431 -28.66 0.43 -42.55
N PRO A 432 -28.58 -0.36 -43.63
CA PRO A 432 -28.71 0.14 -44.99
C PRO A 432 -30.08 0.83 -45.12
N SER A 433 -30.14 2.00 -45.78
CA SER A 433 -31.38 2.78 -45.93
C SER A 433 -32.58 1.91 -46.37
N LEU A 434 -33.80 2.32 -46.02
CA LEU A 434 -35.05 1.61 -46.35
C LEU A 434 -35.12 1.16 -47.82
N MET A 435 -34.56 1.96 -48.73
CA MET A 435 -34.42 1.65 -50.16
C MET A 435 -33.54 0.42 -50.45
N VAL A 436 -32.46 0.21 -49.70
CA VAL A 436 -31.56 -0.94 -49.84
C VAL A 436 -32.21 -2.23 -49.33
N ASN A 437 -33.07 -2.17 -48.30
CA ASN A 437 -33.80 -3.35 -47.83
C ASN A 437 -34.93 -3.75 -48.79
N ILE A 438 -35.60 -2.80 -49.44
CA ILE A 438 -36.56 -3.10 -50.50
C ILE A 438 -35.84 -3.74 -51.70
N PHE A 439 -34.70 -3.19 -52.12
CA PHE A 439 -33.89 -3.79 -53.20
C PHE A 439 -33.30 -5.15 -52.83
N ARG A 440 -32.84 -5.35 -51.59
CA ARG A 440 -32.28 -6.65 -51.13
C ARG A 440 -33.35 -7.73 -51.01
N ASN A 441 -34.56 -7.38 -50.55
CA ASN A 441 -35.69 -8.31 -50.47
C ASN A 441 -36.25 -8.69 -51.85
N ILE A 442 -36.07 -7.85 -52.86
CA ILE A 442 -36.48 -8.17 -54.25
C ILE A 442 -35.40 -9.01 -54.96
N VAL A 443 -34.11 -8.85 -54.62
CA VAL A 443 -33.00 -9.48 -55.36
C VAL A 443 -32.47 -10.77 -54.70
N GLN A 444 -32.74 -11.04 -53.41
CA GLN A 444 -32.19 -12.22 -52.71
C GLN A 444 -33.28 -13.05 -52.01
N GLN A 445 -33.99 -13.91 -52.75
CA GLN A 445 -34.74 -15.04 -52.18
C GLN A 445 -33.88 -16.29 -51.94
N GLY A 446 -32.60 -16.13 -51.55
CA GLY A 446 -31.70 -17.28 -51.44
C GLY A 446 -30.47 -17.10 -50.55
N ALA A 447 -30.43 -16.14 -49.63
CA ALA A 447 -29.29 -15.95 -48.75
C ALA A 447 -29.68 -15.94 -47.26
N ALA A 448 -28.82 -16.56 -46.46
CA ALA A 448 -28.99 -16.92 -45.06
C ALA A 448 -29.44 -15.78 -44.13
N GLN A 449 -30.08 -16.20 -43.02
CA GLN A 449 -30.36 -15.43 -41.81
C GLN A 449 -29.22 -14.43 -41.47
N PRO A 450 -29.51 -13.25 -40.90
CA PRO A 450 -28.48 -12.32 -40.45
C PRO A 450 -27.59 -13.08 -39.47
N SER A 451 -26.31 -13.23 -39.80
CA SER A 451 -25.36 -13.90 -38.91
C SER A 451 -25.39 -13.20 -37.56
N ASP A 452 -25.81 -13.91 -36.51
CA ASP A 452 -25.58 -13.50 -35.13
C ASP A 452 -24.15 -13.01 -35.02
N ILE A 453 -23.97 -11.76 -34.61
CA ILE A 453 -22.66 -11.15 -34.45
C ILE A 453 -22.01 -11.86 -33.24
N SER A 454 -21.46 -13.04 -33.47
CA SER A 454 -20.81 -13.90 -32.47
C SER A 454 -19.45 -13.31 -32.13
N ILE A 455 -19.49 -12.18 -31.41
CA ILE A 455 -18.31 -11.43 -30.95
C ILE A 455 -17.44 -12.30 -30.03
N GLU A 456 -18.05 -13.25 -29.33
CA GLU A 456 -17.39 -14.17 -28.41
C GLU A 456 -16.50 -15.22 -29.12
N ASN A 457 -16.78 -15.55 -30.38
CA ASN A 457 -16.03 -16.58 -31.13
C ASN A 457 -14.81 -16.04 -31.89
N ARG A 458 -14.57 -14.72 -31.87
CA ARG A 458 -13.41 -14.13 -32.57
C ARG A 458 -12.13 -14.29 -31.76
N SER A 459 -11.01 -14.47 -32.44
CA SER A 459 -9.68 -14.48 -31.82
C SER A 459 -9.45 -13.22 -30.98
N ASN A 460 -8.68 -13.37 -29.90
CA ASN A 460 -8.26 -12.23 -29.09
C ASN A 460 -7.33 -11.33 -29.89
N LEU A 461 -7.50 -10.03 -29.71
CA LEU A 461 -6.68 -9.01 -30.34
C LEU A 461 -5.31 -8.98 -29.68
N ASP A 462 -4.26 -8.74 -30.46
CA ASP A 462 -2.93 -8.54 -29.90
C ASP A 462 -2.77 -7.13 -29.29
N PHE A 463 -1.65 -6.92 -28.58
CA PHE A 463 -1.38 -5.65 -27.91
C PHE A 463 -1.23 -4.46 -28.88
N THR A 464 -0.69 -4.71 -30.07
CA THR A 464 -0.48 -3.71 -31.11
C THR A 464 -1.82 -3.23 -31.65
N GLU A 465 -2.72 -4.17 -31.96
CA GLU A 465 -4.09 -3.89 -32.43
C GLU A 465 -4.91 -3.12 -31.40
N ILE A 466 -4.78 -3.46 -30.11
CA ILE A 466 -5.45 -2.76 -29.02
C ILE A 466 -4.92 -1.33 -28.90
N THR A 467 -3.60 -1.16 -28.96
CA THR A 467 -2.95 0.15 -28.86
C THR A 467 -3.32 1.05 -30.02
N GLU A 468 -3.34 0.51 -31.24
CA GLU A 468 -3.76 1.23 -32.44
C GLU A 468 -5.24 1.61 -32.38
N PHE A 469 -6.11 0.69 -31.97
CA PHE A 469 -7.53 0.96 -31.78
C PHE A 469 -7.76 2.12 -30.78
N MET A 470 -7.10 2.09 -29.63
CA MET A 470 -7.19 3.16 -28.64
C MET A 470 -6.64 4.49 -29.18
N ARG A 471 -5.54 4.46 -29.95
CA ARG A 471 -4.98 5.67 -30.59
C ARG A 471 -5.98 6.31 -31.53
N ASN A 472 -6.70 5.51 -32.32
CA ASN A 472 -7.56 6.00 -33.38
C ASN A 472 -8.90 6.54 -32.84
N TYR A 473 -9.52 5.83 -31.89
CA TYR A 473 -10.89 6.16 -31.43
C TYR A 473 -10.94 6.87 -30.06
N PHE A 474 -9.90 6.70 -29.23
CA PHE A 474 -9.89 7.21 -27.86
C PHE A 474 -8.52 7.79 -27.46
N PRO A 475 -7.99 8.80 -28.17
CA PRO A 475 -6.65 9.33 -27.91
C PRO A 475 -6.47 9.85 -26.46
N ARG A 476 -7.55 10.34 -25.85
CA ARG A 476 -7.58 10.78 -24.45
C ARG A 476 -7.38 9.64 -23.44
N LEU A 477 -7.71 8.39 -23.76
CA LEU A 477 -7.45 7.26 -22.84
C LEU A 477 -5.95 7.07 -22.59
N ARG A 478 -5.08 7.46 -23.53
CA ARG A 478 -3.62 7.28 -23.41
C ARG A 478 -2.99 8.19 -22.36
N SER A 479 -3.61 9.32 -22.03
CA SER A 479 -3.10 10.24 -21.00
C SER A 479 -3.57 9.88 -19.58
N LEU A 480 -4.56 8.98 -19.47
CA LEU A 480 -5.16 8.55 -18.21
C LEU A 480 -4.43 7.34 -17.61
N SER A 481 -4.73 7.03 -16.35
CA SER A 481 -4.09 5.88 -15.70
C SER A 481 -4.64 4.53 -16.15
N LEU A 482 -3.84 3.47 -16.07
CA LEU A 482 -4.25 2.11 -16.45
C LEU A 482 -5.52 1.68 -15.70
N TRP A 483 -5.68 2.15 -14.46
CA TRP A 483 -6.90 1.99 -13.70
C TRP A 483 -8.12 2.60 -14.39
N HIS A 484 -8.05 3.86 -14.86
CA HIS A 484 -9.13 4.50 -15.61
C HIS A 484 -9.46 3.77 -16.91
N VAL A 485 -8.43 3.26 -17.60
CA VAL A 485 -8.62 2.48 -18.83
C VAL A 485 -9.36 1.17 -18.52
N LYS A 486 -8.96 0.45 -17.48
CA LYS A 486 -9.65 -0.77 -17.03
C LYS A 486 -11.10 -0.51 -16.61
N MET A 487 -11.34 0.60 -15.91
CA MET A 487 -12.68 1.05 -15.52
C MET A 487 -13.57 1.31 -16.72
N PHE A 488 -13.05 2.01 -17.74
CA PHE A 488 -13.73 2.29 -18.99
C PHE A 488 -14.18 1.00 -19.68
N PHE A 489 -13.28 0.03 -19.83
CA PHE A 489 -13.61 -1.24 -20.47
C PHE A 489 -14.53 -2.14 -19.62
N ASN A 490 -14.40 -2.14 -18.30
CA ASN A 490 -15.30 -2.88 -17.42
C ASN A 490 -16.76 -2.39 -17.53
N TYR A 491 -16.94 -1.07 -17.58
CA TYR A 491 -18.25 -0.47 -17.80
C TYR A 491 -18.82 -0.89 -19.16
N LEU A 492 -18.05 -0.69 -20.23
CA LEU A 492 -18.50 -1.01 -21.58
C LEU A 492 -18.84 -2.49 -21.74
N SER A 493 -18.00 -3.38 -21.21
CA SER A 493 -18.24 -4.82 -21.26
C SER A 493 -19.57 -5.19 -20.62
N THR A 494 -19.89 -4.56 -19.47
CA THR A 494 -21.16 -4.76 -18.78
C THR A 494 -22.34 -4.27 -19.62
N GLN A 495 -22.25 -3.07 -20.21
CA GLN A 495 -23.32 -2.55 -21.06
C GLN A 495 -23.51 -3.37 -22.33
N PHE A 496 -22.42 -3.72 -23.01
CA PHE A 496 -22.47 -4.48 -24.26
C PHE A 496 -22.97 -5.89 -24.05
N LYS A 497 -22.69 -6.55 -22.92
CA LYS A 497 -23.30 -7.86 -22.59
C LYS A 497 -24.82 -7.75 -22.45
N ILE A 498 -25.32 -6.68 -21.84
CA ILE A 498 -26.77 -6.42 -21.75
C ILE A 498 -27.36 -6.22 -23.15
N LEU A 499 -26.68 -5.44 -24.00
CA LEU A 499 -27.14 -5.21 -25.38
C LEU A 499 -27.09 -6.49 -26.23
N ALA A 500 -26.05 -7.32 -26.05
CA ALA A 500 -25.86 -8.58 -26.76
C ALA A 500 -26.97 -9.59 -26.42
N ASN A 501 -27.34 -9.69 -25.15
CA ASN A 501 -28.29 -10.66 -24.64
C ASN A 501 -29.75 -10.16 -24.72
N SER A 502 -29.98 -8.96 -25.25
CA SER A 502 -31.32 -8.40 -25.37
C SER A 502 -32.05 -9.00 -26.57
N GLN A 503 -33.03 -9.87 -26.30
CA GLN A 503 -33.90 -10.45 -27.33
C GLN A 503 -34.60 -9.38 -28.19
N PHE A 504 -34.90 -8.21 -27.60
CA PHE A 504 -35.48 -7.07 -28.31
C PHE A 504 -34.53 -6.49 -29.38
N LEU A 505 -33.22 -6.48 -29.12
CA LEU A 505 -32.21 -5.94 -30.03
C LEU A 505 -31.71 -6.94 -31.07
N LEU A 506 -31.96 -8.23 -30.84
CA LEU A 506 -31.63 -9.29 -31.79
C LEU A 506 -32.63 -9.37 -32.95
N ASN A 507 -33.91 -9.04 -32.72
CA ASN A 507 -34.97 -9.39 -33.67
C ASN A 507 -35.49 -8.23 -34.55
N GLU A 508 -35.50 -6.95 -34.11
CA GLU A 508 -36.26 -5.90 -34.85
C GLU A 508 -35.67 -4.48 -34.87
N CYS A 509 -34.54 -4.18 -34.21
CA CYS A 509 -34.11 -2.78 -33.99
C CYS A 509 -32.58 -2.52 -34.05
N ALA A 510 -31.95 -2.80 -35.20
CA ALA A 510 -30.54 -2.44 -35.43
C ALA A 510 -30.20 -0.95 -35.17
N PRO A 511 -31.02 0.05 -35.58
CA PRO A 511 -30.74 1.46 -35.29
C PRO A 511 -30.69 1.76 -33.78
N PHE A 512 -31.48 1.05 -32.98
CA PHE A 512 -31.46 1.20 -31.53
C PHE A 512 -30.20 0.58 -30.92
N ARG A 513 -29.69 -0.54 -31.46
CA ARG A 513 -28.41 -1.12 -31.02
C ARG A 513 -27.24 -0.18 -31.29
N HIS A 514 -27.26 0.51 -32.44
CA HIS A 514 -26.28 1.55 -32.75
C HIS A 514 -26.35 2.70 -31.73
N GLU A 515 -27.52 3.32 -31.55
CA GLU A 515 -27.68 4.44 -30.62
C GLU A 515 -27.39 4.05 -29.17
N ALA A 516 -27.83 2.88 -28.71
CA ALA A 516 -27.53 2.39 -27.37
C ALA A 516 -26.02 2.14 -27.16
N THR A 517 -25.32 1.62 -28.18
CA THR A 517 -23.86 1.44 -28.15
C THR A 517 -23.16 2.80 -28.08
N LYS A 518 -23.58 3.76 -28.92
CA LYS A 518 -23.07 5.13 -28.92
C LYS A 518 -23.26 5.81 -27.58
N CYS A 519 -24.46 5.71 -26.99
CA CYS A 519 -24.74 6.20 -25.66
C CYS A 519 -23.80 5.55 -24.63
N ALA A 520 -23.70 4.22 -24.59
CA ALA A 520 -22.82 3.53 -23.63
C ALA A 520 -21.35 3.99 -23.74
N ILE A 521 -20.85 4.25 -24.95
CA ILE A 521 -19.51 4.81 -25.16
C ILE A 521 -19.39 6.22 -24.58
N GLU A 522 -20.34 7.11 -24.86
CA GLU A 522 -20.34 8.47 -24.30
C GLU A 522 -20.45 8.46 -22.76
N PHE A 523 -21.27 7.57 -22.21
CA PHE A 523 -21.36 7.35 -20.77
C PHE A 523 -20.04 6.90 -20.16
N ALA A 524 -19.35 5.97 -20.80
CA ALA A 524 -18.06 5.47 -20.34
C ALA A 524 -17.01 6.58 -20.34
N LYS A 525 -16.98 7.42 -21.39
CA LYS A 525 -16.10 8.60 -21.46
C LYS A 525 -16.40 9.54 -20.30
N ASP A 526 -17.66 9.88 -20.06
CA ASP A 526 -18.02 10.83 -19.02
C ASP A 526 -17.68 10.29 -17.61
N LEU A 527 -17.99 9.01 -17.34
CA LEU A 527 -17.70 8.37 -16.05
C LEU A 527 -16.20 8.25 -15.79
N CYS A 528 -15.40 7.90 -16.79
CA CYS A 528 -13.99 7.56 -16.60
C CYS A 528 -13.03 8.73 -16.80
N PHE A 529 -13.40 9.75 -17.58
CA PHE A 529 -12.50 10.89 -17.87
C PHE A 529 -12.64 12.02 -16.86
N TYR A 530 -13.82 12.22 -16.27
CA TYR A 530 -14.13 13.40 -15.46
C TYR A 530 -14.37 13.12 -13.96
N SER A 531 -14.53 11.86 -13.55
CA SER A 531 -14.87 11.55 -12.15
C SER A 531 -13.66 11.52 -11.19
N TYR A 532 -12.41 11.52 -11.70
CA TYR A 532 -11.23 11.17 -10.90
C TYR A 532 -9.93 11.93 -11.25
N ASN A 533 -10.00 13.02 -12.03
CA ASN A 533 -8.83 13.80 -12.41
C ASN A 533 -8.54 14.89 -11.37
N GLU A 534 -7.47 14.74 -10.57
CA GLU A 534 -7.16 15.60 -9.41
C GLU A 534 -6.99 17.10 -9.74
N GLU A 535 -6.38 17.45 -10.87
CA GLU A 535 -6.09 18.86 -11.21
C GLU A 535 -7.37 19.66 -11.52
N ASP A 536 -8.37 19.03 -12.15
CA ASP A 536 -9.65 19.67 -12.44
C ASP A 536 -10.62 19.61 -11.25
N THR A 537 -10.43 18.67 -10.30
CA THR A 537 -11.32 18.58 -9.13
C THR A 537 -11.27 19.82 -8.24
N ARG A 538 -10.17 20.58 -8.16
CA ARG A 538 -10.14 21.82 -7.36
C ARG A 538 -11.12 22.90 -7.84
N THR A 539 -11.55 22.87 -9.09
CA THR A 539 -12.46 23.84 -9.70
C THR A 539 -13.75 23.22 -10.26
N MET A 540 -13.81 21.90 -10.46
CA MET A 540 -14.94 21.18 -11.06
C MET A 540 -15.40 19.96 -10.24
N TYR A 541 -15.80 20.15 -8.98
CA TYR A 541 -16.56 19.13 -8.22
C TYR A 541 -18.03 18.97 -8.68
N THR A 542 -18.43 19.65 -9.75
CA THR A 542 -19.74 19.50 -10.40
C THR A 542 -19.85 18.23 -11.28
N SER A 543 -18.76 17.47 -11.47
CA SER A 543 -18.69 16.40 -12.47
C SER A 543 -19.47 15.12 -12.12
N GLN A 544 -19.69 14.79 -10.83
CA GLN A 544 -20.51 13.62 -10.46
C GLN A 544 -21.98 13.73 -10.91
N PHE A 545 -22.43 14.95 -11.25
CA PHE A 545 -23.77 15.25 -11.76
C PHE A 545 -23.76 15.86 -13.17
N TYR A 546 -22.60 15.93 -13.83
CA TYR A 546 -22.49 16.39 -15.23
C TYR A 546 -23.33 15.53 -16.17
N LEU A 547 -23.42 14.22 -15.90
CA LEU A 547 -24.30 13.29 -16.61
C LEU A 547 -25.78 13.68 -16.49
N CYS A 548 -26.24 14.06 -15.29
CA CYS A 548 -27.60 14.56 -15.09
C CYS A 548 -27.82 15.90 -15.81
N GLU A 549 -26.83 16.81 -15.82
CA GLU A 549 -26.94 18.08 -16.53
C GLU A 549 -26.91 17.94 -18.06
N LYS A 550 -26.03 17.08 -18.61
CA LYS A 550 -26.01 16.76 -20.04
C LYS A 550 -27.30 16.05 -20.46
N TRP A 551 -27.80 15.10 -19.65
CA TRP A 551 -29.10 14.48 -19.90
C TRP A 551 -30.26 15.47 -19.86
N LYS A 552 -30.25 16.43 -18.94
CA LYS A 552 -31.24 17.53 -18.93
C LYS A 552 -31.16 18.43 -20.18
N LYS A 553 -29.98 18.56 -20.80
CA LYS A 553 -29.73 19.41 -21.98
C LYS A 553 -29.90 18.68 -23.32
N SER A 554 -29.89 17.35 -23.34
CA SER A 554 -30.06 16.56 -24.56
C SER A 554 -31.55 16.47 -24.93
N ASN A 555 -31.99 17.35 -25.83
CA ASN A 555 -33.35 17.33 -26.41
C ASN A 555 -33.57 16.18 -27.42
N GLU A 556 -32.59 15.31 -27.65
CA GLU A 556 -32.55 14.43 -28.83
C GLU A 556 -33.08 13.01 -28.61
N LEU A 557 -33.34 12.58 -27.36
CA LEU A 557 -33.80 11.21 -27.07
C LEU A 557 -35.30 11.16 -26.77
N LYS A 558 -36.14 11.49 -27.76
CA LYS A 558 -37.58 11.16 -27.71
C LYS A 558 -37.75 9.67 -28.01
N LEU A 559 -37.84 8.86 -26.96
CA LEU A 559 -38.01 7.41 -27.01
C LEU A 559 -39.48 6.99 -26.84
N ASP A 560 -40.40 7.67 -27.53
CA ASP A 560 -41.84 7.35 -27.53
C ASP A 560 -42.19 5.88 -27.88
N PRO A 561 -41.44 5.16 -28.75
CA PRO A 561 -41.76 3.76 -29.07
C PRO A 561 -41.54 2.75 -27.91
N LEU A 562 -40.83 3.13 -26.85
CA LEU A 562 -40.39 2.19 -25.80
C LEU A 562 -41.33 2.11 -24.58
N LYS A 563 -42.29 3.04 -24.45
CA LYS A 563 -43.30 3.03 -23.38
C LYS A 563 -44.18 1.77 -23.40
N ASN A 564 -44.37 1.13 -24.56
CA ASN A 564 -45.36 0.06 -24.75
C ASN A 564 -44.82 -1.38 -24.76
N LYS A 565 -43.50 -1.63 -24.61
CA LYS A 565 -42.92 -2.98 -24.84
C LYS A 565 -41.93 -3.48 -23.78
N GLY A 566 -41.97 -2.96 -22.55
CA GLY A 566 -41.21 -3.54 -21.42
C GLY A 566 -39.68 -3.37 -21.49
N CYS A 567 -39.17 -2.50 -22.36
CA CYS A 567 -37.76 -2.13 -22.38
C CYS A 567 -37.47 -1.09 -21.28
N PRO A 568 -36.42 -1.24 -20.46
CA PRO A 568 -36.04 -0.25 -19.44
C PRO A 568 -35.32 0.96 -20.08
N ALA A 569 -35.88 1.51 -21.15
CA ALA A 569 -35.41 2.73 -21.76
C ALA A 569 -36.12 3.92 -21.11
N ILE A 570 -35.34 4.81 -20.52
CA ILE A 570 -35.84 5.98 -19.81
C ILE A 570 -36.28 7.02 -20.85
N ALA A 571 -37.56 7.01 -21.22
CA ALA A 571 -38.17 8.11 -21.94
C ALA A 571 -38.38 9.28 -20.96
N TRP A 572 -37.80 10.45 -21.26
CA TRP A 572 -37.91 11.66 -20.44
C TRP A 572 -38.92 12.64 -21.03
N GLU A 573 -39.82 13.15 -20.19
CA GLU A 573 -40.58 14.38 -20.41
C GLU A 573 -39.99 15.48 -19.50
N GLN A 574 -39.76 16.68 -20.02
CA GLN A 574 -39.33 17.81 -19.20
C GLN A 574 -40.47 18.23 -18.27
N GLU A 575 -40.26 18.17 -16.96
CA GLU A 575 -41.23 18.63 -15.96
C GLU A 575 -41.22 20.17 -15.84
N GLY A 576 -42.36 20.77 -16.17
CA GLY A 576 -42.63 22.21 -15.99
C GLY A 576 -43.31 22.58 -14.67
N ASN A 577 -43.74 21.64 -13.81
CA ASN A 577 -44.40 21.95 -12.54
C ASN A 577 -44.21 20.84 -11.48
N ASN A 578 -43.61 21.19 -10.33
CA ASN A 578 -43.34 20.29 -9.20
C ASN A 578 -44.56 20.12 -8.27
N THR A 579 -45.66 19.50 -8.70
CA THR A 579 -46.75 19.13 -7.78
C THR A 579 -46.59 17.67 -7.34
N TRP A 580 -46.10 17.44 -6.12
CA TRP A 580 -45.88 16.09 -5.57
C TRP A 580 -47.21 15.42 -5.19
N SER A 581 -47.64 14.42 -5.97
CA SER A 581 -48.82 13.61 -5.69
C SER A 581 -48.49 12.13 -5.39
N GLY A 582 -49.39 11.43 -4.69
CA GLY A 582 -49.23 10.00 -4.41
C GLY A 582 -49.15 9.13 -5.68
N GLN A 583 -49.94 9.48 -6.71
CA GLN A 583 -49.92 8.80 -8.01
C GLN A 583 -48.58 8.97 -8.74
N GLU A 584 -47.93 10.11 -8.57
CA GLU A 584 -46.66 10.38 -9.23
C GLU A 584 -45.49 9.66 -8.56
N LYS A 585 -45.54 9.51 -7.24
CA LYS A 585 -44.61 8.65 -6.49
C LYS A 585 -44.70 7.20 -6.96
N GLU A 586 -45.91 6.69 -7.20
CA GLU A 586 -46.14 5.33 -7.70
C GLU A 586 -45.58 5.11 -9.11
N LYS A 587 -45.83 6.05 -10.04
CA LYS A 587 -45.23 6.02 -11.40
C LYS A 587 -43.71 6.00 -11.36
N ARG A 588 -43.11 6.86 -10.53
CA ARG A 588 -41.65 6.97 -10.36
C ARG A 588 -41.07 5.72 -9.68
N MET A 589 -41.79 5.09 -8.77
CA MET A 589 -41.41 3.83 -8.15
C MET A 589 -41.43 2.67 -9.17
N ASP A 590 -42.49 2.56 -9.96
CA ASP A 590 -42.57 1.53 -10.99
C ASP A 590 -41.46 1.69 -12.04
N LEU A 591 -41.13 2.95 -12.42
CA LEU A 591 -39.96 3.24 -13.25
C LEU A 591 -38.67 2.72 -12.59
N LEU A 592 -38.44 3.02 -11.31
CA LEU A 592 -37.27 2.53 -10.58
C LEU A 592 -37.23 1.00 -10.57
N PHE A 593 -38.33 0.33 -10.22
CA PHE A 593 -38.40 -1.15 -10.17
C PHE A 593 -38.14 -1.81 -11.51
N ARG A 594 -38.70 -1.26 -12.60
CA ARG A 594 -38.41 -1.74 -13.97
C ARG A 594 -36.93 -1.58 -14.28
N THR A 595 -36.34 -0.43 -13.95
CA THR A 595 -34.94 -0.13 -14.29
C THR A 595 -33.95 -0.96 -13.48
N VAL A 596 -34.27 -1.23 -12.21
CA VAL A 596 -33.43 -2.06 -11.34
C VAL A 596 -33.70 -3.57 -11.48
N ASN A 597 -34.72 -3.93 -12.28
CA ASN A 597 -35.15 -5.29 -12.59
C ASN A 597 -35.67 -6.07 -11.37
N VAL A 598 -36.55 -5.44 -10.58
CA VAL A 598 -37.20 -6.08 -9.42
C VAL A 598 -38.22 -7.12 -9.90
N PRO A 599 -38.16 -8.38 -9.40
CA PRO A 599 -39.12 -9.41 -9.79
C PRO A 599 -40.56 -9.02 -9.46
N GLU A 600 -41.49 -9.26 -10.39
CA GLU A 600 -42.92 -8.86 -10.25
C GLU A 600 -43.53 -9.35 -8.93
N LYS A 601 -43.22 -10.59 -8.54
CA LYS A 601 -43.67 -11.22 -7.29
C LYS A 601 -43.24 -10.48 -6.02
N LYS A 602 -42.16 -9.68 -6.10
CA LYS A 602 -41.61 -8.93 -4.96
C LYS A 602 -42.02 -7.45 -4.95
N LYS A 603 -42.49 -6.90 -6.08
CA LYS A 603 -42.77 -5.45 -6.22
C LYS A 603 -43.72 -4.93 -5.14
N GLN A 604 -44.85 -5.59 -4.92
CA GLN A 604 -45.84 -5.14 -3.92
C GLN A 604 -45.26 -5.13 -2.49
N ASN A 605 -44.49 -6.15 -2.13
CA ASN A 605 -43.86 -6.22 -0.81
C ASN A 605 -42.79 -5.13 -0.64
N ILE A 606 -41.93 -4.95 -1.65
CA ILE A 606 -40.90 -3.90 -1.64
C ILE A 606 -41.53 -2.50 -1.62
N GLN A 607 -42.60 -2.27 -2.39
CA GLN A 607 -43.34 -1.02 -2.39
C GLN A 607 -43.91 -0.72 -1.00
N HIS A 608 -44.56 -1.71 -0.37
CA HIS A 608 -45.04 -1.58 1.00
C HIS A 608 -43.91 -1.27 2.00
N LYS A 609 -42.75 -1.94 1.88
CA LYS A 609 -41.57 -1.63 2.70
C LYS A 609 -41.08 -0.19 2.47
N CYS A 610 -41.01 0.26 1.22
CA CYS A 610 -40.60 1.62 0.87
C CYS A 610 -41.57 2.67 1.39
N ASP A 611 -42.88 2.45 1.27
CA ASP A 611 -43.90 3.39 1.75
C ASP A 611 -43.98 3.45 3.28
N LYS A 612 -43.74 2.33 3.96
CA LYS A 612 -43.65 2.28 5.42
C LYS A 612 -42.37 2.96 5.94
N ASN A 613 -41.21 2.58 5.40
CA ASN A 613 -39.91 3.02 5.94
C ASN A 613 -39.48 4.41 5.43
N PHE A 614 -40.02 4.86 4.30
CA PHE A 614 -39.65 6.10 3.63
C PHE A 614 -40.88 6.91 3.19
N LYS A 615 -41.89 7.01 4.06
CA LYS A 615 -43.13 7.75 3.81
C LYS A 615 -42.89 9.17 3.29
N HIS A 616 -41.91 9.86 3.88
CA HIS A 616 -41.58 11.25 3.57
C HIS A 616 -40.46 11.43 2.55
N TYR A 617 -39.91 10.33 2.00
CA TYR A 617 -38.85 10.45 1.00
C TYR A 617 -39.41 10.87 -0.35
N VAL A 618 -38.89 11.98 -0.88
CA VAL A 618 -39.27 12.53 -2.18
C VAL A 618 -38.43 11.84 -3.26
N LEU A 619 -39.04 10.86 -3.94
CA LEU A 619 -38.45 10.21 -5.11
C LEU A 619 -38.54 11.12 -6.34
N THR A 620 -37.59 12.05 -6.47
CA THR A 620 -37.42 12.85 -7.68
C THR A 620 -36.75 12.02 -8.77
N TYR A 621 -36.94 12.39 -10.04
CA TYR A 621 -36.18 11.78 -11.13
C TYR A 621 -34.66 11.96 -10.94
N ASP A 622 -34.23 13.09 -10.37
CA ASP A 622 -32.83 13.31 -9.99
C ASP A 622 -32.35 12.26 -8.97
N ASN A 623 -33.16 11.90 -7.97
CA ASN A 623 -32.82 10.83 -7.03
C ASN A 623 -32.78 9.45 -7.71
N ILE A 624 -33.70 9.16 -8.65
CA ILE A 624 -33.67 7.93 -9.45
C ILE A 624 -32.37 7.85 -10.26
N LEU A 625 -32.00 8.93 -10.95
CA LEU A 625 -30.77 9.01 -11.74
C LEU A 625 -29.53 8.72 -10.90
N LYS A 626 -29.46 9.30 -9.69
CA LYS A 626 -28.37 9.04 -8.74
C LYS A 626 -28.31 7.57 -8.33
N MET A 627 -29.46 6.98 -7.99
CA MET A 627 -29.56 5.58 -7.64
C MET A 627 -29.10 4.67 -8.79
N LEU A 628 -29.50 4.97 -10.02
CA LEU A 628 -29.09 4.24 -11.21
C LEU A 628 -27.59 4.39 -11.48
N ALA A 629 -27.02 5.59 -11.35
CA ALA A 629 -25.59 5.81 -11.49
C ALA A 629 -24.78 4.98 -10.49
N ILE A 630 -25.25 4.89 -9.23
CA ILE A 630 -24.64 4.06 -8.18
C ILE A 630 -24.73 2.58 -8.56
N LEU A 631 -25.92 2.09 -8.94
CA LEU A 631 -26.12 0.69 -9.32
C LEU A 631 -25.30 0.29 -10.55
N VAL A 632 -25.19 1.17 -11.55
CA VAL A 632 -24.43 0.89 -12.76
C VAL A 632 -22.93 0.83 -12.46
N LYS A 633 -22.42 1.71 -11.59
CA LYS A 633 -21.03 1.64 -11.10
C LYS A 633 -20.76 0.31 -10.38
N ILE A 634 -21.63 -0.06 -9.43
CA ILE A 634 -21.64 -1.34 -8.74
C ILE A 634 -21.63 -2.51 -9.74
N ARG A 635 -22.63 -2.63 -10.62
CA ARG A 635 -22.73 -3.71 -11.61
C ARG A 635 -21.51 -3.82 -12.52
N SER A 636 -20.83 -2.70 -12.76
CA SER A 636 -19.64 -2.62 -13.60
C SER A 636 -18.32 -2.84 -12.83
N GLY A 637 -18.36 -3.08 -11.52
CA GLY A 637 -17.16 -3.25 -10.68
C GLY A 637 -16.36 -1.96 -10.48
N LEU A 638 -17.03 -0.81 -10.58
CA LEU A 638 -16.47 0.53 -10.40
C LEU A 638 -16.68 0.96 -8.93
N PRO A 639 -15.69 1.59 -8.26
CA PRO A 639 -15.94 2.12 -6.93
C PRO A 639 -16.91 3.30 -6.97
N VAL A 640 -17.65 3.44 -5.88
CA VAL A 640 -18.68 4.45 -5.72
C VAL A 640 -18.30 5.40 -4.60
N CYS A 641 -18.17 6.67 -4.94
CA CYS A 641 -18.11 7.76 -3.99
C CYS A 641 -19.29 8.71 -4.27
N VAL A 642 -20.03 9.11 -3.23
CA VAL A 642 -21.23 9.94 -3.31
C VAL A 642 -20.97 11.30 -2.65
N THR A 643 -20.74 12.33 -3.44
CA THR A 643 -20.56 13.74 -3.00
C THR A 643 -21.80 14.60 -3.37
N PHE A 644 -22.14 15.66 -2.62
CA PHE A 644 -23.37 16.47 -2.82
C PHE A 644 -23.06 17.92 -2.40
N PHE A 645 -22.68 18.75 -3.36
CA PHE A 645 -22.51 20.17 -3.06
C PHE A 645 -23.84 20.91 -3.20
N ASN A 646 -24.28 21.58 -2.14
CA ASN A 646 -25.35 22.58 -2.24
C ASN A 646 -24.78 23.84 -2.92
N ALA A 647 -25.31 24.21 -4.08
CA ALA A 647 -24.82 25.33 -4.91
C ALA A 647 -25.03 26.74 -4.28
N MET A 648 -25.36 26.83 -2.99
CA MET A 648 -25.85 28.06 -2.34
C MET A 648 -24.86 28.71 -1.35
N LEU A 649 -23.57 28.37 -1.37
CA LEU A 649 -22.57 29.06 -0.52
C LEU A 649 -21.23 29.26 -1.24
N ARG A 650 -21.17 30.23 -2.16
CA ARG A 650 -19.93 30.91 -2.57
C ARG A 650 -19.63 32.06 -1.61
N GLN A 651 -19.41 31.78 -0.33
CA GLN A 651 -18.84 32.71 0.64
C GLN A 651 -18.82 31.96 1.97
N TYR A 652 -17.67 31.43 2.37
CA TYR A 652 -17.14 31.52 3.74
C TYR A 652 -15.87 30.67 3.86
N ASN A 653 -14.94 31.24 4.62
CA ASN A 653 -13.50 31.00 4.72
C ASN A 653 -12.96 29.56 4.67
N LYS A 654 -11.83 29.48 3.95
CA LYS A 654 -10.79 28.45 3.98
C LYS A 654 -10.16 28.35 5.37
N LYS A 655 -10.31 27.22 6.04
CA LYS A 655 -9.32 26.53 6.88
C LYS A 655 -9.99 25.25 7.40
N GLU A 656 -9.23 24.16 7.41
CA GLU A 656 -9.64 22.80 7.82
C GLU A 656 -10.53 22.04 6.83
N PHE A 657 -9.89 21.52 5.77
CA PHE A 657 -10.35 20.29 5.13
C PHE A 657 -9.41 19.17 5.58
N ILE A 658 -9.94 18.24 6.36
CA ILE A 658 -9.26 16.98 6.70
C ILE A 658 -9.24 16.14 5.42
N SER A 659 -8.04 15.92 4.89
CA SER A 659 -7.76 15.02 3.78
C SER A 659 -7.93 13.57 4.25
N LEU A 660 -9.15 13.03 4.20
CA LEU A 660 -9.33 11.57 4.25
C LEU A 660 -8.96 11.01 2.88
N SER A 661 -7.76 10.46 2.78
CA SER A 661 -7.29 9.79 1.56
C SER A 661 -8.08 8.48 1.37
N VAL A 662 -9.11 8.52 0.52
CA VAL A 662 -9.97 7.37 0.14
C VAL A 662 -9.15 6.26 -0.58
N HIS A 663 -7.87 6.50 -0.84
CA HIS A 663 -6.96 5.64 -1.60
C HIS A 663 -6.56 4.32 -0.91
N CYS A 664 -6.70 4.18 0.41
CA CYS A 664 -6.16 3.02 1.16
C CYS A 664 -7.08 1.80 1.28
N LEU A 665 -8.34 1.87 0.84
CA LEU A 665 -9.35 0.83 1.12
C LEU A 665 -9.75 -0.02 -0.09
N PHE A 666 -9.13 0.17 -1.26
CA PHE A 666 -9.63 -0.40 -2.52
C PHE A 666 -9.19 -1.84 -2.86
N ASP A 667 -8.36 -2.48 -2.04
CA ASP A 667 -7.75 -3.79 -2.36
C ASP A 667 -8.16 -4.96 -1.45
N CYS A 668 -9.32 -4.89 -0.79
CA CYS A 668 -9.91 -6.04 -0.10
C CYS A 668 -11.22 -6.47 -0.77
N LEU A 669 -11.44 -7.79 -0.80
CA LEU A 669 -12.55 -8.53 -1.38
C LEU A 669 -13.83 -7.73 -1.68
N ILE A 670 -14.36 -7.95 -2.88
CA ILE A 670 -15.64 -7.47 -3.42
C ILE A 670 -16.79 -7.65 -2.40
N ARG A 671 -16.90 -6.70 -1.49
CA ARG A 671 -18.11 -6.26 -0.80
C ARG A 671 -18.35 -4.83 -1.29
N TRP A 672 -19.60 -4.51 -1.57
CA TRP A 672 -20.00 -3.25 -2.21
C TRP A 672 -19.80 -2.06 -1.25
N VAL A 673 -18.63 -1.43 -1.24
CA VAL A 673 -18.35 -0.26 -0.39
C VAL A 673 -18.71 1.03 -1.14
N VAL A 674 -19.54 1.86 -0.52
CA VAL A 674 -19.96 3.18 -1.01
C VAL A 674 -19.43 4.26 -0.06
N PHE A 675 -18.58 5.15 -0.57
CA PHE A 675 -18.00 6.24 0.23
C PHE A 675 -18.89 7.49 0.22
N PHE A 676 -19.01 8.15 1.37
CA PHE A 676 -19.68 9.45 1.50
C PHE A 676 -18.65 10.54 1.78
N VAL A 677 -18.64 11.61 0.99
CA VAL A 677 -17.82 12.81 1.28
C VAL A 677 -18.74 14.02 1.14
N ASP A 678 -19.17 14.62 2.27
CA ASP A 678 -19.70 16.00 2.39
C ASP A 678 -20.19 16.35 3.81
N ARG A 679 -20.60 17.61 4.02
CA ARG A 679 -21.30 18.05 5.24
C ARG A 679 -22.61 17.27 5.50
N SER A 680 -22.88 17.03 6.78
CA SER A 680 -24.12 16.42 7.30
C SER A 680 -25.39 17.13 6.78
N GLY A 681 -26.40 16.36 6.37
CA GLY A 681 -27.77 16.87 6.06
C GLY A 681 -28.23 16.80 4.60
N CYS A 682 -27.41 16.34 3.66
CA CYS A 682 -27.67 16.29 2.21
C CYS A 682 -28.48 15.06 1.71
N GLY A 683 -29.12 14.29 2.60
CA GLY A 683 -30.02 13.18 2.22
C GLY A 683 -29.37 11.94 1.58
N LYS A 684 -28.04 11.85 1.51
CA LYS A 684 -27.30 10.74 0.88
C LYS A 684 -27.61 9.38 1.51
N THR A 685 -27.54 9.29 2.83
CA THR A 685 -27.83 8.07 3.57
C THR A 685 -29.28 7.64 3.34
N ALA A 686 -30.21 8.59 3.23
CA ALA A 686 -31.60 8.29 2.89
C ALA A 686 -31.73 7.76 1.44
N LEU A 687 -31.01 8.34 0.47
CA LEU A 687 -30.98 7.86 -0.91
C LEU A 687 -30.44 6.43 -1.02
N ILE A 688 -29.34 6.11 -0.34
CA ILE A 688 -28.77 4.75 -0.33
C ILE A 688 -29.67 3.77 0.41
N LYS A 689 -30.23 4.16 1.57
CA LYS A 689 -31.19 3.33 2.32
C LYS A 689 -32.44 3.03 1.49
N TYR A 690 -32.94 4.02 0.76
CA TYR A 690 -34.07 3.85 -0.15
C TYR A 690 -33.71 2.91 -1.31
N LEU A 691 -32.55 3.10 -1.93
CA LEU A 691 -32.05 2.23 -2.99
C LEU A 691 -31.93 0.78 -2.51
N ALA A 692 -31.29 0.55 -1.37
CA ALA A 692 -31.13 -0.77 -0.77
C ALA A 692 -32.48 -1.44 -0.49
N CYS A 693 -33.46 -0.67 0.01
CA CYS A 693 -34.83 -1.14 0.17
C CYS A 693 -35.47 -1.51 -1.17
N ALA A 694 -35.34 -0.64 -2.20
CA ALA A 694 -35.91 -0.84 -3.52
C ALA A 694 -35.31 -2.06 -4.26
N VAL A 695 -34.05 -2.42 -4.00
CA VAL A 695 -33.42 -3.63 -4.54
C VAL A 695 -33.47 -4.84 -3.60
N ASP A 696 -34.13 -4.73 -2.44
CA ASP A 696 -34.25 -5.78 -1.41
C ASP A 696 -32.89 -6.32 -0.95
N VAL A 697 -31.91 -5.43 -0.76
CA VAL A 697 -30.56 -5.74 -0.27
C VAL A 697 -30.35 -5.17 1.13
N GLN A 698 -29.66 -5.95 1.99
CA GLN A 698 -29.27 -5.47 3.31
C GLN A 698 -28.15 -4.42 3.22
N LEU A 699 -28.40 -3.25 3.80
CA LEU A 699 -27.40 -2.20 3.94
C LEU A 699 -26.83 -2.21 5.35
N VAL A 700 -25.51 -2.33 5.46
CA VAL A 700 -24.77 -2.06 6.71
C VAL A 700 -24.17 -0.67 6.57
N ALA A 701 -24.54 0.24 7.47
CA ALA A 701 -23.97 1.58 7.51
C ALA A 701 -22.87 1.62 8.58
N VAL A 702 -21.69 2.08 8.18
CA VAL A 702 -20.53 2.26 9.07
C VAL A 702 -20.27 3.75 9.16
N ASP A 703 -20.31 4.29 10.37
CA ASP A 703 -20.01 5.69 10.62
C ASP A 703 -18.51 5.84 10.88
N ILE A 704 -17.76 6.35 9.91
CA ILE A 704 -16.30 6.50 10.01
C ILE A 704 -15.98 7.85 10.65
N HIS A 705 -15.37 7.83 11.84
CA HIS A 705 -14.89 9.01 12.56
C HIS A 705 -13.41 8.83 12.97
N GLY A 706 -12.76 9.89 13.47
CA GLY A 706 -11.32 9.87 13.79
C GLY A 706 -10.87 8.90 14.90
N GLY A 707 -11.81 8.18 15.52
CA GLY A 707 -11.52 7.14 16.51
C GLY A 707 -11.61 5.72 15.96
N ILE A 708 -11.95 5.55 14.68
CA ILE A 708 -11.99 4.24 14.02
C ILE A 708 -10.60 3.92 13.51
N ASP A 709 -10.00 2.87 14.07
CA ASP A 709 -8.74 2.34 13.61
C ASP A 709 -8.92 1.36 12.44
N ARG A 710 -7.79 0.88 11.92
CA ARG A 710 -7.74 -0.06 10.81
C ARG A 710 -8.37 -1.43 11.12
N THR A 711 -8.29 -1.89 12.37
CA THR A 711 -8.81 -3.20 12.77
C THR A 711 -10.33 -3.20 12.71
N HIS A 712 -10.96 -2.12 13.18
CA HIS A 712 -12.40 -1.92 13.09
C HIS A 712 -12.90 -1.98 11.64
N ILE A 713 -12.17 -1.40 10.67
CA ILE A 713 -12.58 -1.47 9.26
C ILE A 713 -12.40 -2.88 8.67
N ARG A 714 -11.39 -3.64 9.11
CA ARG A 714 -11.16 -5.02 8.65
C ARG A 714 -12.21 -6.00 9.16
N ASP A 715 -12.74 -5.77 10.36
CA ASP A 715 -13.71 -6.64 11.00
C ASP A 715 -15.12 -6.51 10.40
N ILE A 716 -15.37 -5.44 9.64
CA ILE A 716 -16.64 -5.17 8.93
C ILE A 716 -16.62 -5.78 7.52
#